data_AF-A0A8J2S5F9-F1
#
_entry.id   AF-A0A8J2S5F9-F1
#
_cell.length_a   1.000
_cell.length_b   1.000
_cell.length_c   1.000
_cell.angle_alpha   90.00
_cell.angle_beta   90.00
_cell.angle_gamma   90.00
#
_symmetry.space_group_name_H-M   'P 1'
#
loop_
_entity.id
_entity.type
_entity.pdbx_description
1 polymer ?
#
loop_
_entity_poly.entity_id
_entity_poly.type
_entity_poly.pdbx_seq_one_letter_code
_entity_poly.pdbx_strand_id
1 'polypeptide(L)'
;MGLGASRADHKKDDGYVPPSDRARARQAPAPSAVLTDPDVAAFDPTADKHDYLLVFATERSRSSETLKWNEVRETWFQAIPGDEEKKTAGVELLRRDWVQRFGEEEECPKGDVLGLCREHVVDLLARRSGLQLKLSLPSDGARRVYCQLRAPVSLLERKADALDYKFKFKDEIDPGPAFWRRSSGTDRVSGRPVYDEIIEDATILDREKAQETLQQLYAQGRCGPADVAVFADAEPTPRHWSRRVHALERISDRVPCHNAYAAYAPYDAAPRERHLYEEYPSVRGRTLFLPKDRLYLTKRIVDEVFDFAVLKERGLVETFVALHDANHGEMPTTDWLQKRWVFFWRAEATRAGAPLLSQTYMLKGRSCPCYMRPWAQPLMEVRAYFGEKVALYFAWLAFYGYYLIYPALFCAAVYAYDSAKDVDDEEEGVHVEQFLVAGFLVAWSAYYKESWDIESQYCAVRWGTLRFEAEEADRPQFEGDPAEPRRVSPITNQSETYYPESKRTRTRIVSLAFVTLSIAALVTLIAVIFWLQYFFTYILGGTFWGGVGSCMSGVQALLIQVASSIYGSVAVARNDAENYRTQTAYENNLIIKKFAFEVFNNYTALVITAFFKGTYFKCDGGFSGDAGNCLGDLEELLAVIFITRYALALIGAFSRPINDLIAYCTPSCLGAEEELPGEDDDDVENDQEEGPPAEAPRFESELKLEEYEGMFDDYAEIARPRRPVVRRRLPVIGMRRLRERWAWVVASSMLSSAQVLQMGLVSMFTLGLYLTPLLGAGEVLLQIRVDAYKLTALSQRPDPTPAESVGSWGVLMESMGLLAVYCNAGIIVATTKSFHAYSSLQRVIIFFVVEQCLLALKLAVHAYIDDEPTPLAELKKRNAHVVARHKNAVFDDDLDVGGDAIAVDADALSVAALRAKRVARPEAKRLEYLRRKLLGCDKDLRDLRQQYRDATAQEVYNETEGVSYSREHPDLALGMVSLQVQDVVGLGSAGDPVDAASTRLVIHVRGTEPGRAAGPAPQVSRPARQPRAEEGGADDLNVGARLVFDQHFSVAPVRTTRAELRIEVVDDAKKLRRGFAALPLPALGDQKQQALDLELARPGGQGGRPAFLRATAQFQYSKVVPIKAEITAKLEEQRRLHRDVTNLQIGRDVEYEDDWDFPDRQGTEDAKEADDDDGGGAGA
;
A
#
# COMPACT_ATOMS: atom_id res chain seq x y z
N MET A 1 49.26 16.08 62.65
CA MET A 1 47.96 15.55 62.17
C MET A 1 47.50 16.45 61.04
N GLY A 2 47.48 16.09 59.76
CA GLY A 2 47.98 14.96 58.98
C GLY A 2 47.73 15.43 57.53
N LEU A 3 48.71 16.05 56.89
CA LEU A 3 49.73 15.45 55.99
C LEU A 3 49.08 14.82 54.75
N GLY A 4 49.31 15.26 53.50
CA GLY A 4 50.19 16.30 52.99
C GLY A 4 50.71 15.97 51.58
N ALA A 5 50.95 17.05 50.82
CA ALA A 5 52.03 17.23 49.83
C ALA A 5 51.92 16.55 48.43
N SER A 6 51.97 17.29 47.31
CA SER A 6 53.11 18.03 46.68
C SER A 6 53.91 17.12 45.73
N ARG A 7 53.88 17.30 44.39
CA ARG A 7 54.73 18.20 43.55
C ARG A 7 55.99 17.50 43.01
N ALA A 8 56.38 17.92 41.79
CA ALA A 8 57.71 17.84 41.15
C ALA A 8 58.06 16.49 40.48
N ASP A 9 58.14 16.45 39.15
CA ASP A 9 59.33 16.76 38.31
C ASP A 9 60.44 15.73 38.46
N HIS A 10 60.75 14.98 37.39
CA HIS A 10 62.14 14.88 36.92
C HIS A 10 62.28 14.40 35.47
N LYS A 11 63.20 15.09 34.80
CA LYS A 11 63.69 15.01 33.42
C LYS A 11 64.83 13.99 33.30
N LYS A 12 65.22 13.78 32.02
CA LYS A 12 66.54 13.38 31.47
C LYS A 12 66.71 11.90 31.16
N ASP A 13 67.46 11.50 30.15
CA ASP A 13 68.07 12.09 28.94
C ASP A 13 68.67 10.86 28.19
N ASP A 14 68.65 10.92 26.86
CA ASP A 14 69.64 10.41 25.90
C ASP A 14 70.37 9.07 26.09
N GLY A 15 70.32 8.25 25.02
CA GLY A 15 71.21 7.11 24.81
C GLY A 15 71.23 6.63 23.35
N TYR A 16 71.91 7.38 22.48
CA TYR A 16 72.32 6.98 21.13
C TYR A 16 73.70 6.30 21.20
N VAL A 17 73.91 5.12 20.58
CA VAL A 17 75.12 4.74 19.79
C VAL A 17 74.85 3.40 19.03
N PRO A 18 75.16 3.30 17.72
CA PRO A 18 75.09 2.11 16.83
C PRO A 18 76.50 1.46 16.66
N PRO A 19 76.86 0.74 15.58
CA PRO A 19 76.20 -0.28 14.73
C PRO A 19 76.96 -1.63 14.72
N SER A 20 76.37 -2.72 14.21
CA SER A 20 77.16 -3.72 13.48
C SER A 20 76.35 -4.44 12.41
N ASP A 21 77.02 -4.55 11.27
CA ASP A 21 76.58 -4.93 9.94
C ASP A 21 76.41 -6.45 9.71
N ARG A 22 75.54 -6.75 8.72
CA ARG A 22 75.48 -7.95 7.84
C ARG A 22 74.87 -9.25 8.43
N ALA A 23 74.00 -10.00 7.75
CA ALA A 23 73.38 -9.86 6.43
C ALA A 23 72.24 -10.90 6.25
N ARG A 24 71.18 -10.45 5.55
CA ARG A 24 70.31 -11.18 4.59
C ARG A 24 69.70 -12.55 4.96
N ALA A 25 68.39 -12.53 5.22
CA ALA A 25 67.45 -13.47 4.63
C ALA A 25 66.13 -12.74 4.33
N ARG A 26 65.56 -12.98 3.16
CA ARG A 26 64.42 -12.26 2.55
C ARG A 26 63.12 -12.58 3.30
N GLN A 27 62.43 -11.57 3.83
CA GLN A 27 61.01 -11.65 4.18
C GLN A 27 60.17 -11.08 3.02
N ALA A 28 59.23 -11.88 2.55
CA ALA A 28 58.15 -11.44 1.68
C ALA A 28 57.17 -10.54 2.46
N PRO A 29 56.57 -9.51 1.85
CA PRO A 29 55.68 -8.60 2.56
C PRO A 29 54.32 -9.25 2.84
N ALA A 30 53.81 -9.01 4.05
CA ALA A 30 52.44 -9.30 4.47
C ALA A 30 51.42 -8.51 3.62
N PRO A 31 50.26 -9.08 3.24
CA PRO A 31 49.21 -8.35 2.57
C PRO A 31 48.27 -7.73 3.61
N SER A 32 48.62 -6.52 4.08
CA SER A 32 47.68 -5.63 4.77
C SER A 32 47.81 -4.21 4.20
N ALA A 33 47.42 -4.08 2.93
CA ALA A 33 47.17 -2.78 2.31
C ALA A 33 46.04 -2.95 1.29
N VAL A 34 44.82 -2.74 1.76
CA VAL A 34 43.66 -2.49 0.90
C VAL A 34 43.94 -1.17 0.18
N LEU A 35 44.06 -1.23 -1.14
CA LEU A 35 44.08 -0.08 -2.03
C LEU A 35 42.73 0.65 -1.92
N THR A 36 42.70 1.80 -1.27
CA THR A 36 41.55 2.71 -1.31
C THR A 36 41.63 3.54 -2.60
N ASP A 37 40.77 3.20 -3.57
CA ASP A 37 40.36 4.12 -4.62
C ASP A 37 39.52 5.25 -4.00
N PRO A 38 39.67 6.52 -4.40
CA PRO A 38 38.94 7.65 -3.82
C PRO A 38 37.45 7.71 -4.18
N ASP A 39 36.97 6.84 -5.09
CA ASP A 39 35.56 6.72 -5.48
C ASP A 39 34.78 5.63 -4.71
N VAL A 40 35.45 4.90 -3.79
CA VAL A 40 34.74 4.02 -2.85
C VAL A 40 34.08 4.89 -1.79
N ALA A 41 32.74 4.88 -1.77
CA ALA A 41 31.92 5.64 -0.82
C ALA A 41 32.54 5.61 0.59
N ALA A 42 33.00 6.77 1.06
CA ALA A 42 33.58 6.92 2.39
C ALA A 42 32.67 6.26 3.44
N PHE A 43 33.27 5.48 4.35
CA PHE A 43 32.54 4.83 5.44
C PHE A 43 31.73 5.89 6.19
N ASP A 44 30.41 5.85 6.06
CA ASP A 44 29.53 6.84 6.65
C ASP A 44 29.54 6.70 8.18
N PRO A 45 30.09 7.68 8.94
CA PRO A 45 30.15 7.61 10.40
C PRO A 45 28.79 7.90 11.05
N THR A 46 27.73 8.19 10.30
CA THR A 46 26.36 8.41 10.82
C THR A 46 25.50 7.15 10.85
N ALA A 47 26.12 6.02 10.52
CA ALA A 47 25.43 4.88 10.00
C ALA A 47 25.34 3.71 11.04
N ASP A 48 24.11 3.26 11.34
CA ASP A 48 23.74 2.20 12.31
C ASP A 48 24.41 0.81 12.09
N LYS A 49 24.18 -0.20 12.95
CA LYS A 49 24.79 -1.55 12.86
C LYS A 49 24.23 -2.37 11.66
N HIS A 50 24.83 -3.53 11.37
CA HIS A 50 24.56 -4.36 10.18
C HIS A 50 23.25 -5.16 10.26
N ASP A 51 22.52 -5.23 9.15
CA ASP A 51 21.18 -5.81 9.07
C ASP A 51 21.19 -7.32 8.72
N TYR A 52 22.10 -7.75 7.84
CA TYR A 52 22.21 -9.15 7.38
C TYR A 52 23.57 -9.76 7.72
N LEU A 53 23.59 -11.08 7.87
CA LEU A 53 24.78 -11.90 8.04
C LEU A 53 24.87 -12.96 6.94
N LEU A 54 25.97 -12.94 6.20
CA LEU A 54 26.34 -13.95 5.23
C LEU A 54 27.50 -14.79 5.80
N VAL A 55 27.31 -16.10 5.80
CA VAL A 55 28.27 -17.06 6.34
C VAL A 55 28.89 -17.84 5.20
N PHE A 56 30.21 -17.72 5.06
CA PHE A 56 31.00 -18.51 4.12
C PHE A 56 31.64 -19.69 4.83
N ALA A 57 31.56 -20.87 4.22
CA ALA A 57 32.29 -22.05 4.66
C ALA A 57 33.80 -21.86 4.40
N THR A 58 34.66 -22.28 5.33
CA THR A 58 36.10 -22.41 5.07
C THR A 58 36.57 -23.85 5.32
N GLU A 59 37.00 -24.55 4.27
CA GLU A 59 37.68 -25.84 4.40
C GLU A 59 39.15 -25.62 4.86
N ARG A 60 39.71 -26.53 5.67
CA ARG A 60 41.17 -26.62 5.90
C ARG A 60 41.68 -27.93 5.33
N SER A 61 42.76 -27.84 4.55
CA SER A 61 43.77 -28.88 4.33
C SER A 61 43.29 -30.23 3.79
N ARG A 62 43.54 -30.45 2.48
CA ARG A 62 43.61 -31.77 1.78
C ARG A 62 42.33 -32.60 1.69
N SER A 63 41.17 -32.01 1.38
CA SER A 63 40.18 -32.77 0.60
C SER A 63 40.74 -32.91 -0.83
N SER A 64 40.86 -34.14 -1.36
CA SER A 64 41.25 -34.35 -2.78
C SER A 64 40.15 -33.95 -3.78
N GLU A 65 39.13 -33.22 -3.29
CA GLU A 65 37.95 -32.87 -4.04
C GLU A 65 38.25 -31.63 -4.88
N THR A 66 38.39 -31.82 -6.19
CA THR A 66 38.56 -30.75 -7.17
C THR A 66 37.19 -30.32 -7.71
N LEU A 67 36.99 -29.02 -7.88
CA LEU A 67 35.84 -28.50 -8.64
C LEU A 67 36.25 -28.20 -10.07
N LYS A 68 35.37 -28.55 -11.00
CA LYS A 68 35.53 -28.21 -12.41
C LYS A 68 35.00 -26.81 -12.67
N TRP A 69 35.70 -26.06 -13.53
CA TRP A 69 35.23 -24.76 -14.00
C TRP A 69 33.80 -24.82 -14.55
N ASN A 70 33.44 -25.88 -15.29
CA ASN A 70 32.09 -26.02 -15.85
C ASN A 70 30.99 -26.09 -14.78
N GLU A 71 31.25 -26.73 -13.64
CA GLU A 71 30.30 -26.83 -12.53
C GLU A 71 30.14 -25.49 -11.81
N VAL A 72 31.25 -24.77 -11.62
CA VAL A 72 31.24 -23.40 -11.06
C VAL A 72 30.53 -22.44 -12.01
N ARG A 73 30.81 -22.52 -13.31
CA ARG A 73 30.18 -21.73 -14.36
C ARG A 73 28.66 -21.90 -14.37
N GLU A 74 28.17 -23.14 -14.37
CA GLU A 74 26.74 -23.41 -14.34
C GLU A 74 26.09 -22.90 -13.06
N THR A 75 26.75 -23.10 -11.92
CA THR A 75 26.27 -22.59 -10.63
C THR A 75 26.18 -21.07 -10.62
N TRP A 76 27.20 -20.38 -11.12
CA TRP A 76 27.24 -18.91 -11.16
C TRP A 76 26.22 -18.36 -12.15
N PHE A 77 26.05 -19.01 -13.30
CA PHE A 77 25.04 -18.65 -14.29
C PHE A 77 23.61 -18.80 -13.74
N GLN A 78 23.37 -19.80 -12.90
CA GLN A 78 22.10 -19.99 -12.19
C GLN A 78 21.91 -18.99 -11.03
N ALA A 79 23.00 -18.62 -10.34
CA ALA A 79 22.96 -17.74 -9.18
C ALA A 79 22.78 -16.26 -9.54
N ILE A 80 23.15 -15.81 -10.75
CA ILE A 80 22.96 -14.41 -11.16
C ILE A 80 21.55 -14.21 -11.71
N PRO A 81 20.72 -13.34 -11.11
CA PRO A 81 19.38 -13.06 -11.62
C PRO A 81 19.43 -12.13 -12.84
N GLY A 82 18.44 -12.26 -13.73
CA GLY A 82 18.27 -11.41 -14.90
C GLY A 82 18.66 -12.04 -16.24
N ASP A 83 18.89 -11.17 -17.23
CA ASP A 83 19.05 -11.53 -18.65
C ASP A 83 20.27 -12.41 -18.92
N GLU A 84 20.22 -13.23 -19.98
CA GLU A 84 21.38 -14.04 -20.39
C GLU A 84 22.64 -13.19 -20.59
N GLU A 85 22.51 -11.96 -21.09
CA GLU A 85 23.63 -11.01 -21.20
C GLU A 85 24.22 -10.64 -19.83
N LYS A 86 23.39 -10.39 -18.81
CA LYS A 86 23.87 -10.10 -17.45
C LYS A 86 24.53 -11.32 -16.82
N LYS A 87 23.95 -12.50 -17.03
CA LYS A 87 24.48 -13.78 -16.54
C LYS A 87 25.82 -14.11 -17.19
N THR A 88 25.90 -14.02 -18.52
CA THR A 88 27.15 -14.23 -19.28
C THR A 88 28.21 -13.22 -18.90
N ALA A 89 27.87 -11.93 -18.77
CA ALA A 89 28.81 -10.91 -18.32
C ALA A 89 29.34 -11.17 -16.91
N GLY A 90 28.47 -11.60 -15.98
CA GLY A 90 28.87 -11.96 -14.62
C GLY A 90 29.74 -13.23 -14.56
N VAL A 91 29.44 -14.23 -15.39
CA VAL A 91 30.28 -15.43 -15.55
C VAL A 91 31.63 -15.08 -16.17
N GLU A 92 31.67 -14.17 -17.15
CA GLU A 92 32.91 -13.74 -17.79
C GLU A 92 33.79 -12.94 -16.83
N LEU A 93 33.18 -12.15 -15.95
CA LEU A 93 33.90 -11.47 -14.86
C LEU A 93 34.56 -12.49 -13.92
N LEU A 94 33.82 -13.52 -13.50
CA LEU A 94 34.37 -14.61 -12.69
C LEU A 94 35.45 -15.39 -13.44
N ARG A 95 35.29 -15.60 -14.76
CA ARG A 95 36.27 -16.30 -15.61
C ARG A 95 37.58 -15.55 -15.67
N ARG A 96 37.54 -14.22 -15.79
CA ARG A 96 38.74 -13.39 -15.77
C ARG A 96 39.49 -13.53 -14.46
N ASP A 97 38.77 -13.49 -13.33
CA ASP A 97 39.37 -13.59 -12.00
C ASP A 97 39.88 -15.03 -11.72
N TRP A 98 39.20 -16.05 -12.26
CA TRP A 98 39.67 -17.45 -12.26
C TRP A 98 41.00 -17.59 -13.00
N VAL A 99 41.07 -17.11 -14.25
CA VAL A 99 42.28 -17.21 -15.07
C VAL A 99 43.45 -16.46 -14.44
N GLN A 100 43.20 -15.35 -13.75
CA GLN A 100 44.24 -14.63 -13.01
C GLN A 100 44.79 -15.41 -11.82
N ARG A 101 43.96 -16.18 -11.11
CA ARG A 101 44.36 -16.88 -9.88
C ARG A 101 44.87 -18.30 -10.12
N PHE A 102 44.29 -19.00 -11.10
CA PHE A 102 44.54 -20.42 -11.37
C PHE A 102 45.09 -20.69 -12.78
N GLY A 103 45.20 -19.69 -13.65
CA GLY A 103 45.59 -19.89 -15.05
C GLY A 103 44.48 -20.54 -15.88
N GLU A 104 44.86 -21.28 -16.92
CA GLU A 104 43.91 -22.04 -17.78
C GLU A 104 43.55 -23.43 -17.22
N GLU A 105 43.86 -23.70 -15.95
CA GLU A 105 43.53 -24.97 -15.30
C GLU A 105 42.00 -25.12 -15.13
N GLU A 106 41.44 -26.25 -15.61
CA GLU A 106 40.00 -26.54 -15.54
C GLU A 106 39.56 -27.20 -14.22
N GLU A 107 40.51 -27.76 -13.46
CA GLU A 107 40.27 -28.49 -12.20
C GLU A 107 41.13 -27.89 -11.08
N CYS A 108 40.49 -27.30 -10.07
CA CYS A 108 41.20 -26.66 -8.96
C CYS A 108 40.72 -27.21 -7.59
N PRO A 109 41.55 -27.11 -6.54
CA PRO A 109 41.14 -27.48 -5.19
C PRO A 109 39.92 -26.67 -4.73
N LYS A 110 38.91 -27.36 -4.21
CA LYS A 110 37.65 -26.75 -3.75
C LYS A 110 37.83 -25.60 -2.77
N GLY A 111 38.79 -25.71 -1.84
CA GLY A 111 39.08 -24.65 -0.86
C GLY A 111 39.51 -23.32 -1.49
N ASP A 112 40.34 -23.36 -2.53
CA ASP A 112 40.82 -22.16 -3.21
C ASP A 112 39.71 -21.55 -4.09
N VAL A 113 38.89 -22.39 -4.72
CA VAL A 113 37.70 -21.98 -5.47
C VAL A 113 36.69 -21.29 -4.55
N LEU A 114 36.44 -21.82 -3.35
CA LEU A 114 35.57 -21.17 -2.35
C LEU A 114 36.13 -19.81 -1.91
N GLY A 115 37.46 -19.70 -1.78
CA GLY A 115 38.13 -18.43 -1.51
C GLY A 115 37.90 -17.39 -2.61
N LEU A 116 38.07 -17.79 -3.88
CA LEU A 116 37.81 -16.92 -5.04
C LEU A 116 36.34 -16.49 -5.11
N CYS A 117 35.41 -17.45 -5.01
CA CYS A 117 33.97 -17.18 -5.04
C CYS A 117 33.56 -16.21 -3.93
N ARG A 118 34.10 -16.35 -2.72
CA ARG A 118 33.85 -15.43 -1.60
C ARG A 118 34.32 -14.02 -1.91
N GLU A 119 35.57 -13.87 -2.36
CA GLU A 119 36.14 -12.55 -2.70
C GLU A 119 35.32 -11.88 -3.80
N HIS A 120 34.91 -12.63 -4.81
CA HIS A 120 34.12 -12.12 -5.93
C HIS A 120 32.70 -11.72 -5.51
N VAL A 121 32.05 -12.50 -4.63
CA VAL A 121 30.73 -12.13 -4.06
C VAL A 121 30.83 -10.85 -3.24
N VAL A 122 31.85 -10.74 -2.38
CA VAL A 122 32.09 -9.54 -1.56
C VAL A 122 32.37 -8.32 -2.44
N ASP A 123 33.18 -8.47 -3.49
CA ASP A 123 33.53 -7.37 -4.40
C ASP A 123 32.31 -6.89 -5.20
N LEU A 124 31.48 -7.81 -5.71
CA LEU A 124 30.25 -7.45 -6.42
C LEU A 124 29.22 -6.78 -5.51
N LEU A 125 29.06 -7.26 -4.27
CA LEU A 125 28.18 -6.62 -3.28
C LEU A 125 28.70 -5.24 -2.82
N ALA A 126 30.01 -5.04 -2.76
CA ALA A 126 30.57 -3.74 -2.40
C ALA A 126 30.50 -2.75 -3.57
N ARG A 127 31.05 -3.11 -4.74
CA ARG A 127 31.24 -2.20 -5.87
C ARG A 127 29.98 -1.98 -6.71
N ARG A 128 29.19 -3.04 -6.95
CA ARG A 128 28.07 -2.97 -7.89
C ARG A 128 26.78 -2.51 -7.25
N SER A 129 26.51 -2.92 -6.01
CA SER A 129 25.31 -2.50 -5.27
C SER A 129 25.56 -1.37 -4.28
N GLY A 130 26.80 -1.06 -3.90
CA GLY A 130 27.11 0.02 -2.95
C GLY A 130 26.80 -0.33 -1.50
N LEU A 131 26.74 -1.63 -1.16
CA LEU A 131 26.54 -2.10 0.21
C LEU A 131 27.84 -1.93 1.03
N GLN A 132 27.68 -1.60 2.31
CA GLN A 132 28.76 -1.61 3.28
C GLN A 132 28.90 -3.01 3.87
N LEU A 133 30.12 -3.54 3.85
CA LEU A 133 30.42 -4.91 4.29
C LEU A 133 31.48 -4.89 5.39
N LYS A 134 31.28 -5.70 6.43
CA LYS A 134 32.29 -5.96 7.46
C LYS A 134 32.56 -7.45 7.55
N LEU A 135 33.82 -7.82 7.33
CA LEU A 135 34.30 -9.20 7.48
C LEU A 135 34.80 -9.41 8.92
N SER A 136 34.37 -10.50 9.55
CA SER A 136 34.85 -10.93 10.86
C SER A 136 35.13 -12.43 10.90
N LEU A 137 36.11 -12.81 11.70
CA LEU A 137 36.42 -14.20 12.01
C LEU A 137 35.70 -14.62 13.31
N PRO A 138 35.29 -15.89 13.45
CA PRO A 138 34.62 -16.41 14.63
C PRO A 138 35.52 -16.43 15.86
N SER A 139 34.89 -16.25 17.01
CA SER A 139 35.54 -16.23 18.34
C SER A 139 35.95 -17.64 18.82
N ASP A 140 35.15 -18.65 18.45
CA ASP A 140 35.30 -20.07 18.86
C ASP A 140 36.41 -20.84 18.11
N GLY A 141 37.27 -20.17 17.33
CA GLY A 141 38.26 -20.85 16.47
C GLY A 141 37.66 -21.71 15.35
N ALA A 142 36.33 -21.67 15.17
CA ALA A 142 35.60 -22.34 14.12
C ALA A 142 36.02 -21.82 12.73
N ARG A 143 35.97 -22.66 11.70
CA ARG A 143 36.37 -22.28 10.33
C ARG A 143 35.17 -21.77 9.54
N ARG A 144 34.73 -20.55 9.86
CA ARG A 144 33.71 -19.80 9.12
C ARG A 144 34.19 -18.38 8.89
N VAL A 145 33.73 -17.72 7.82
CA VAL A 145 33.94 -16.28 7.64
C VAL A 145 32.59 -15.60 7.63
N TYR A 146 32.43 -14.64 8.53
CA TYR A 146 31.22 -13.86 8.67
C TYR A 146 31.37 -12.57 7.87
N CYS A 147 30.40 -12.30 7.00
CA CYS A 147 30.26 -11.06 6.27
C CYS A 147 28.96 -10.39 6.71
N GLN A 148 29.07 -9.28 7.43
CA GLN A 148 27.94 -8.49 7.87
C GLN A 148 27.62 -7.44 6.80
N LEU A 149 26.37 -7.39 6.35
CA LEU A 149 25.93 -6.53 5.26
C LEU A 149 25.05 -5.39 5.75
N ARG A 150 25.18 -4.25 5.08
CA ARG A 150 24.39 -3.06 5.36
C ARG A 150 24.17 -2.18 4.14
N ALA A 151 22.98 -1.62 4.02
CA ALA A 151 22.68 -0.58 3.04
C ALA A 151 22.78 0.83 3.68
N PRO A 152 23.49 1.79 3.06
CA PRO A 152 23.46 3.18 3.50
C PRO A 152 22.07 3.80 3.23
N VAL A 153 21.67 4.80 4.05
CA VAL A 153 20.34 5.43 3.97
C VAL A 153 20.05 6.01 2.59
N SER A 154 21.05 6.61 1.94
CA SER A 154 20.91 7.15 0.59
C SER A 154 20.63 6.08 -0.47
N LEU A 155 21.17 4.86 -0.31
CA LEU A 155 20.88 3.74 -1.18
C LEU A 155 19.47 3.20 -0.94
N LEU A 156 19.03 3.18 0.33
CA LEU A 156 17.66 2.81 0.70
C LEU A 156 16.63 3.81 0.13
N GLU A 157 16.87 5.12 0.22
CA GLU A 157 15.99 6.16 -0.35
C GLU A 157 15.87 6.01 -1.87
N ARG A 158 17.00 5.85 -2.59
CA ARG A 158 16.98 5.59 -4.04
C ARG A 158 16.24 4.32 -4.40
N LYS A 159 16.38 3.27 -3.59
CA LYS A 159 15.70 2.00 -3.83
C LYS A 159 14.20 2.08 -3.54
N ALA A 160 13.82 2.82 -2.51
CA ALA A 160 12.42 3.08 -2.17
C ALA A 160 11.71 3.86 -3.28
N ASP A 161 12.37 4.88 -3.84
CA ASP A 161 11.88 5.67 -4.98
C ASP A 161 11.72 4.78 -6.23
N ALA A 162 12.74 3.98 -6.57
CA ALA A 162 12.69 3.08 -7.72
C ALA A 162 11.62 1.96 -7.62
N LEU A 163 11.16 1.64 -6.41
CA LEU A 163 10.14 0.61 -6.14
C LEU A 163 8.76 1.21 -5.82
N ASP A 164 8.59 2.55 -5.89
CA ASP A 164 7.38 3.25 -5.45
C ASP A 164 6.94 2.83 -4.01
N TYR A 165 7.92 2.61 -3.12
CA TYR A 165 7.66 2.06 -1.79
C TYR A 165 6.80 3.02 -0.96
N LYS A 166 5.69 2.52 -0.41
CA LYS A 166 4.69 3.34 0.28
C LYS A 166 5.10 3.61 1.73
N PHE A 167 5.36 4.87 2.08
CA PHE A 167 5.60 5.30 3.46
C PHE A 167 4.37 5.96 4.08
N LYS A 168 4.30 5.91 5.41
CA LYS A 168 3.25 6.57 6.20
C LYS A 168 3.46 8.08 6.16
N PHE A 169 2.41 8.84 5.83
CA PHE A 169 2.39 10.28 6.01
C PHE A 169 2.30 10.65 7.49
N LYS A 170 2.87 11.80 7.86
CA LYS A 170 2.69 12.37 9.20
C LYS A 170 1.21 12.63 9.45
N ASP A 171 0.81 12.44 10.70
CA ASP A 171 -0.57 12.61 11.13
C ASP A 171 -0.99 14.09 10.96
N GLU A 172 -1.89 14.37 10.01
CA GLU A 172 -2.54 15.68 9.92
C GLU A 172 -3.47 15.89 11.11
N ILE A 173 -3.54 17.14 11.56
CA ILE A 173 -4.44 17.57 12.64
C ILE A 173 -5.85 17.77 12.06
N ASP A 174 -6.72 16.78 12.25
CA ASP A 174 -8.16 16.93 11.97
C ASP A 174 -8.91 17.21 13.29
N PRO A 175 -9.46 18.42 13.50
CA PRO A 175 -10.18 18.77 14.73
C PRO A 175 -11.53 18.03 14.89
N GLY A 176 -12.02 17.37 13.83
CA GLY A 176 -13.27 16.62 13.84
C GLY A 176 -14.53 17.48 14.03
N PRO A 177 -15.73 16.88 13.95
CA PRO A 177 -17.00 17.61 14.03
C PRO A 177 -17.31 18.17 15.43
N ALA A 178 -16.67 17.66 16.49
CA ALA A 178 -16.87 18.08 17.88
C ALA A 178 -16.17 19.40 18.25
N PHE A 179 -15.25 19.88 17.40
CA PHE A 179 -14.56 21.16 17.57
C PHE A 179 -15.48 22.36 17.33
N TRP A 180 -16.50 22.17 16.50
CA TRP A 180 -17.41 23.23 16.06
C TRP A 180 -18.64 23.31 16.99
N ARG A 181 -18.91 24.47 17.62
CA ARG A 181 -20.16 24.67 18.39
C ARG A 181 -21.28 25.05 17.43
N ARG A 182 -22.35 24.24 17.38
CA ARG A 182 -23.53 24.49 16.56
C ARG A 182 -24.12 25.87 16.93
N SER A 183 -24.07 26.83 16.03
CA SER A 183 -24.78 28.10 16.16
C SER A 183 -26.28 27.84 16.06
N SER A 184 -27.08 28.63 16.77
CA SER A 184 -28.55 28.55 16.71
C SER A 184 -29.10 29.02 15.35
N GLY A 185 -28.26 29.56 14.47
CA GLY A 185 -28.62 29.96 13.11
C GLY A 185 -28.38 28.86 12.07
N THR A 186 -29.38 28.65 11.21
CA THR A 186 -29.21 27.95 9.93
C THR A 186 -28.87 28.97 8.85
N ASP A 187 -27.96 28.58 7.95
CA ASP A 187 -27.66 29.36 6.76
C ASP A 187 -28.91 29.42 5.86
N ARG A 188 -29.38 30.62 5.53
CA ARG A 188 -30.69 30.84 4.88
C ARG A 188 -30.74 30.30 3.44
N VAL A 189 -29.59 30.04 2.83
CA VAL A 189 -29.47 29.56 1.45
C VAL A 189 -29.33 28.03 1.40
N SER A 190 -28.56 27.44 2.31
CA SER A 190 -28.20 26.01 2.27
C SER A 190 -28.94 25.13 3.28
N GLY A 191 -29.64 25.73 4.27
CA GLY A 191 -30.36 25.00 5.33
C GLY A 191 -29.45 24.26 6.32
N ARG A 192 -28.12 24.41 6.20
CA ARG A 192 -27.13 23.76 7.07
C ARG A 192 -26.90 24.58 8.36
N PRO A 193 -26.60 23.93 9.50
CA PRO A 193 -26.29 24.64 10.73
C PRO A 193 -24.97 25.41 10.59
N VAL A 194 -24.96 26.69 10.96
CA VAL A 194 -23.75 27.51 11.06
C VAL A 194 -23.01 27.13 12.35
N TYR A 195 -21.69 27.25 12.41
CA TYR A 195 -20.89 27.00 13.61
C TYR A 195 -20.12 28.26 13.98
N ASP A 196 -20.21 28.72 15.24
CA ASP A 196 -19.58 29.97 15.70
C ASP A 196 -18.23 29.71 16.41
N GLU A 197 -17.23 30.56 16.16
CA GLU A 197 -15.95 30.57 16.88
C GLU A 197 -16.09 31.13 18.31
N ILE A 198 -15.35 30.55 19.27
CA ILE A 198 -15.34 30.97 20.68
C ILE A 198 -14.64 32.32 20.83
N ILE A 199 -15.36 33.31 21.36
CA ILE A 199 -14.88 34.68 21.65
C ILE A 199 -14.04 34.68 22.94
N GLU A 200 -12.86 34.10 22.91
CA GLU A 200 -11.85 34.26 23.96
C GLU A 200 -10.48 34.23 23.30
N ASP A 201 -9.95 35.39 22.86
CA ASP A 201 -8.53 35.58 22.54
C ASP A 201 -8.20 37.08 22.61
N ALA A 202 -7.84 37.55 23.81
CA ALA A 202 -7.50 38.95 24.08
C ALA A 202 -6.04 39.31 23.73
N THR A 203 -5.22 38.32 23.38
CA THR A 203 -3.78 38.50 23.10
C THR A 203 -3.52 38.47 21.59
N ILE A 204 -3.27 39.66 21.05
CA ILE A 204 -2.87 39.85 19.65
C ILE A 204 -1.35 39.62 19.57
N LEU A 205 -0.94 38.65 18.76
CA LEU A 205 0.46 38.34 18.46
C LEU A 205 0.95 39.19 17.28
N ASP A 206 2.17 39.68 17.38
CA ASP A 206 2.89 40.28 16.25
C ASP A 206 3.26 39.19 15.23
N ARG A 207 3.42 39.53 13.94
CA ARG A 207 3.69 38.57 12.86
C ARG A 207 4.93 37.71 13.13
N GLU A 208 6.01 38.31 13.60
CA GLU A 208 7.25 37.62 13.95
C GLU A 208 7.03 36.65 15.13
N LYS A 209 6.32 37.11 16.16
CA LYS A 209 6.02 36.31 17.35
C LYS A 209 5.06 35.16 17.04
N ALA A 210 4.07 35.38 16.18
CA ALA A 210 3.16 34.35 15.69
C ALA A 210 3.90 33.29 14.87
N GLN A 211 4.87 33.71 14.04
CA GLN A 211 5.69 32.79 13.27
C GLN A 211 6.69 32.02 14.16
N GLU A 212 7.26 32.67 15.17
CA GLU A 212 8.09 32.02 16.19
C GLU A 212 7.29 30.99 16.98
N THR A 213 6.06 31.32 17.42
CA THR A 213 5.17 30.38 18.10
C THR A 213 4.78 29.20 17.21
N LEU A 214 4.48 29.41 15.93
CA LEU A 214 4.22 28.30 14.99
C LEU A 214 5.45 27.42 14.79
N GLN A 215 6.64 28.01 14.68
CA GLN A 215 7.89 27.25 14.60
C GLN A 215 8.17 26.48 15.89
N GLN A 216 7.84 27.04 17.05
CA GLN A 216 7.94 26.36 18.34
C GLN A 216 6.95 25.19 18.42
N LEU A 217 5.70 25.38 17.99
CA LEU A 217 4.70 24.30 17.93
C LEU A 217 5.14 23.20 16.95
N TYR A 218 5.74 23.56 15.83
CA TYR A 218 6.29 22.61 14.86
C TYR A 218 7.49 21.86 15.42
N ALA A 219 8.40 22.55 16.09
CA ALA A 219 9.55 21.95 16.75
C ALA A 219 9.11 20.98 17.87
N GLN A 220 7.97 21.26 18.52
CA GLN A 220 7.32 20.38 19.49
C GLN A 220 6.52 19.24 18.85
N GLY A 221 6.38 19.22 17.50
CA GLY A 221 5.61 18.22 16.77
C GLY A 221 4.09 18.38 16.90
N ARG A 222 3.62 19.58 17.26
CA ARG A 222 2.22 19.92 17.54
C ARG A 222 1.47 20.50 16.35
N CYS A 223 2.12 20.78 15.23
CA CYS A 223 1.48 21.25 13.99
C CYS A 223 2.17 20.67 12.74
N GLY A 224 1.45 20.61 11.63
CA GLY A 224 1.97 20.11 10.35
C GLY A 224 2.83 21.15 9.63
N PRO A 225 3.65 20.73 8.65
CA PRO A 225 4.52 21.64 7.88
C PRO A 225 3.74 22.64 7.03
N ALA A 226 2.53 22.29 6.57
CA ALA A 226 1.61 23.22 5.92
C ALA A 226 1.09 24.31 6.88
N ASP A 227 0.90 23.96 8.16
CA ASP A 227 0.42 24.89 9.19
C ASP A 227 1.48 25.95 9.55
N VAL A 228 2.75 25.65 9.30
CA VAL A 228 3.93 26.50 9.55
C VAL A 228 4.27 27.40 8.37
N ALA A 229 3.61 27.20 7.21
CA ALA A 229 3.83 28.01 6.02
C ALA A 229 3.73 29.51 6.37
N VAL A 230 4.70 30.29 5.88
CA VAL A 230 4.82 31.72 6.14
C VAL A 230 3.50 32.40 5.80
N PHE A 231 2.97 33.22 6.71
CA PHE A 231 1.77 34.01 6.46
C PHE A 231 1.97 34.78 5.15
N ALA A 232 1.13 34.51 4.15
CA ALA A 232 1.22 35.16 2.85
C ALA A 232 1.03 36.68 3.03
N ASP A 233 1.67 37.49 2.19
CA ASP A 233 1.53 38.96 2.25
C ASP A 233 0.09 39.44 1.96
N ALA A 234 -0.78 38.52 1.53
CA ALA A 234 -2.20 38.71 1.33
C ALA A 234 -3.06 38.62 2.61
N GLU A 235 -2.54 38.10 3.73
CA GLU A 235 -3.28 38.04 5.02
C GLU A 235 -3.10 39.36 5.81
N PRO A 236 -4.05 40.31 5.81
CA PRO A 236 -3.69 41.72 6.03
C PRO A 236 -3.84 42.20 7.48
N THR A 237 -4.03 41.33 8.49
CA THR A 237 -4.40 41.80 9.84
C THR A 237 -3.83 40.96 11.00
N PRO A 238 -3.27 41.59 12.06
CA PRO A 238 -2.78 40.95 13.28
C PRO A 238 -3.70 39.93 13.95
N ARG A 239 -5.00 40.12 13.76
CA ARG A 239 -6.02 39.23 14.31
C ARG A 239 -6.11 37.89 13.57
N HIS A 240 -5.83 37.85 12.27
CA HIS A 240 -5.97 36.63 11.47
C HIS A 240 -4.91 35.60 11.81
N TRP A 241 -3.63 35.99 11.84
CA TRP A 241 -2.58 35.08 12.26
C TRP A 241 -2.68 34.72 13.74
N SER A 242 -3.03 35.66 14.62
CA SER A 242 -3.23 35.35 16.05
C SER A 242 -4.32 34.28 16.26
N ARG A 243 -5.44 34.38 15.53
CA ARG A 243 -6.50 33.36 15.55
C ARG A 243 -6.03 32.01 15.04
N ARG A 244 -5.26 31.99 13.96
CA ARG A 244 -4.69 30.75 13.40
C ARG A 244 -3.73 30.08 14.40
N VAL A 245 -2.85 30.84 15.04
CA VAL A 245 -1.92 30.31 16.06
C VAL A 245 -2.68 29.76 17.27
N HIS A 246 -3.61 30.53 17.85
CA HIS A 246 -4.42 30.08 19.00
C HIS A 246 -5.35 28.91 18.66
N ALA A 247 -5.81 28.78 17.41
CA ALA A 247 -6.52 27.60 16.94
C ALA A 247 -5.60 26.37 16.95
N LEU A 248 -4.40 26.47 16.38
CA LEU A 248 -3.43 25.37 16.32
C LEU A 248 -2.93 24.94 17.71
N GLU A 249 -2.70 25.89 18.62
CA GLU A 249 -2.40 25.60 20.03
C GLU A 249 -3.51 24.78 20.69
N ARG A 250 -4.77 25.19 20.51
CA ARG A 250 -5.93 24.48 21.09
C ARG A 250 -6.14 23.11 20.51
N ILE A 251 -5.99 22.94 19.19
CA ILE A 251 -6.19 21.63 18.58
C ILE A 251 -5.14 20.65 19.10
N SER A 252 -3.89 21.12 19.22
CA SER A 252 -2.81 20.31 19.76
C SER A 252 -2.90 20.04 21.27
N ASP A 253 -3.57 20.88 22.06
CA ASP A 253 -3.81 20.63 23.49
C ASP A 253 -5.00 19.68 23.76
N ARG A 254 -6.01 19.62 22.87
CA ARG A 254 -7.28 18.91 23.14
C ARG A 254 -7.44 17.57 22.44
N VAL A 255 -6.82 17.37 21.27
CA VAL A 255 -6.91 16.13 20.50
C VAL A 255 -5.53 15.49 20.53
N PRO A 256 -5.34 14.29 21.10
CA PRO A 256 -4.09 13.58 20.90
C PRO A 256 -3.91 13.37 19.40
N CYS A 257 -2.88 14.00 18.84
CA CYS A 257 -2.54 14.03 17.41
C CYS A 257 -2.07 12.64 16.93
N HIS A 258 -2.94 11.63 16.98
CA HIS A 258 -2.64 10.32 16.43
C HIS A 258 -3.74 9.91 15.46
N ASN A 259 -3.46 10.01 14.16
CA ASN A 259 -4.34 9.48 13.12
C ASN A 259 -4.12 7.98 13.04
N ALA A 260 -5.01 7.22 13.67
CA ALA A 260 -4.90 5.77 13.73
C ALA A 260 -4.93 5.07 12.35
N TYR A 261 -5.44 5.75 11.31
CA TYR A 261 -5.49 5.29 9.92
C TYR A 261 -4.82 6.31 8.98
N ALA A 262 -3.57 6.66 9.27
CA ALA A 262 -2.80 7.57 8.41
C ALA A 262 -2.75 7.10 6.95
N ALA A 263 -2.67 8.06 6.04
CA ALA A 263 -2.50 7.79 4.63
C ALA A 263 -1.09 7.28 4.34
N TYR A 264 -0.98 6.39 3.35
CA TYR A 264 0.29 5.88 2.84
C TYR A 264 0.44 6.35 1.40
N ALA A 265 1.63 6.81 1.03
CA ALA A 265 1.91 7.27 -0.33
C ALA A 265 3.28 6.75 -0.80
N PRO A 266 3.47 6.53 -2.11
CA PRO A 266 4.78 6.19 -2.67
C PRO A 266 5.83 7.22 -2.24
N TYR A 267 7.05 6.78 -1.94
CA TYR A 267 8.16 7.66 -1.63
C TYR A 267 8.55 8.51 -2.85
N ASP A 268 8.91 9.77 -2.62
CA ASP A 268 9.57 10.62 -3.63
C ASP A 268 10.90 11.10 -3.02
N ALA A 269 11.99 10.98 -3.78
CA ALA A 269 13.32 11.41 -3.38
C ALA A 269 13.49 12.94 -3.31
N ALA A 270 12.50 13.72 -3.76
CA ALA A 270 12.51 15.17 -3.71
C ALA A 270 12.74 15.69 -2.27
N PRO A 271 13.82 16.46 -1.99
CA PRO A 271 14.13 16.93 -0.63
C PRO A 271 13.01 17.76 0.02
N ARG A 272 12.17 18.39 -0.82
CA ARG A 272 11.03 19.19 -0.37
C ARG A 272 9.89 18.33 0.16
N GLU A 273 9.73 17.09 -0.27
CA GLU A 273 8.60 16.23 0.11
C GLU A 273 8.91 15.32 1.29
N ARG A 274 10.20 15.20 1.66
CA ARG A 274 10.67 14.39 2.80
C ARG A 274 9.92 14.68 4.10
N HIS A 275 9.51 15.93 4.34
CA HIS A 275 8.83 16.32 5.58
C HIS A 275 7.42 15.73 5.72
N LEU A 276 6.81 15.28 4.62
CA LEU A 276 5.46 14.69 4.57
C LEU A 276 5.42 13.31 5.21
N TYR A 277 6.54 12.58 5.19
CA TYR A 277 6.64 11.22 5.69
C TYR A 277 6.98 11.19 7.18
N GLU A 278 6.44 10.21 7.89
CA GLU A 278 6.71 9.99 9.32
C GLU A 278 8.17 9.58 9.56
N GLU A 279 8.75 10.09 10.64
CA GLU A 279 10.11 9.75 11.06
C GLU A 279 10.09 8.99 12.38
N TYR A 280 10.89 7.93 12.46
CA TYR A 280 11.02 7.04 13.61
C TYR A 280 12.34 7.29 14.36
N PRO A 281 12.39 7.06 15.68
CA PRO A 281 13.63 7.14 16.44
C PRO A 281 14.56 5.97 16.09
N SER A 282 15.82 6.29 15.78
CA SER A 282 16.96 5.37 15.61
C SER A 282 18.07 5.73 16.60
N VAL A 283 19.05 4.83 16.77
CA VAL A 283 20.19 5.01 17.69
C VAL A 283 20.98 6.30 17.42
N ARG A 284 21.03 6.79 16.17
CA ARG A 284 21.80 7.99 15.78
C ARG A 284 20.95 9.20 15.39
N GLY A 285 19.61 9.13 15.50
CA GLY A 285 18.73 10.24 15.17
C GLY A 285 17.31 9.81 14.77
N ARG A 286 16.74 10.49 13.77
CA ARG A 286 15.43 10.17 13.20
C ARG A 286 15.58 9.61 11.78
N THR A 287 14.89 8.51 11.48
CA THR A 287 14.95 7.81 10.20
C THR A 287 13.55 7.57 9.64
N LEU A 288 13.40 7.63 8.32
CA LEU A 288 12.14 7.29 7.64
C LEU A 288 11.83 5.79 7.69
N PHE A 289 12.88 4.97 7.74
CA PHE A 289 12.79 3.52 7.61
C PHE A 289 12.57 2.86 8.98
N LEU A 290 11.55 2.02 9.10
CA LEU A 290 11.43 1.05 10.19
C LEU A 290 12.47 -0.07 9.99
N PRO A 291 12.80 -0.85 11.04
CA PRO A 291 13.68 -2.02 10.90
C PRO A 291 13.21 -3.01 9.81
N LYS A 292 11.89 -3.21 9.68
CA LYS A 292 11.33 -4.04 8.59
C LYS A 292 11.60 -3.45 7.20
N ASP A 293 11.53 -2.13 7.05
CA ASP A 293 11.68 -1.45 5.75
C ASP A 293 13.14 -1.52 5.29
N ARG A 294 14.08 -1.32 6.22
CA ARG A 294 15.52 -1.48 5.96
C ARG A 294 15.84 -2.89 5.48
N LEU A 295 15.33 -3.92 6.16
CA LEU A 295 15.54 -5.31 5.79
C LEU A 295 14.94 -5.63 4.43
N TYR A 296 13.67 -5.24 4.19
CA TYR A 296 12.99 -5.47 2.92
C TYR A 296 13.75 -4.86 1.75
N LEU A 297 14.13 -3.58 1.85
CA LEU A 297 14.85 -2.88 0.79
C LEU A 297 16.26 -3.43 0.59
N THR A 298 16.97 -3.76 1.67
CA THR A 298 18.31 -4.38 1.59
C THR A 298 18.25 -5.75 0.94
N LYS A 299 17.24 -6.57 1.26
CA LYS A 299 16.99 -7.86 0.61
C LYS A 299 16.77 -7.71 -0.88
N ARG A 300 15.96 -6.72 -1.30
CA ARG A 300 15.73 -6.43 -2.73
C ARG A 300 17.01 -6.00 -3.46
N ILE A 301 17.87 -5.20 -2.83
CA ILE A 301 19.17 -4.83 -3.39
C ILE A 301 20.06 -6.07 -3.56
N VAL A 302 20.07 -6.94 -2.55
CA VAL A 302 20.84 -8.18 -2.55
C VAL A 302 20.35 -9.15 -3.64
N ASP A 303 19.03 -9.35 -3.74
CA ASP A 303 18.39 -10.25 -4.69
C ASP A 303 18.49 -9.80 -6.15
N GLU A 304 18.87 -8.54 -6.39
CA GLU A 304 19.23 -8.06 -7.73
C GLU A 304 20.65 -8.45 -8.16
N VAL A 305 21.52 -8.78 -7.21
CA VAL A 305 22.90 -9.16 -7.48
C VAL A 305 23.04 -10.68 -7.54
N PHE A 306 22.51 -11.41 -6.55
CA PHE A 306 22.64 -12.86 -6.44
C PHE A 306 21.38 -13.53 -5.87
N ASP A 307 21.05 -14.70 -6.39
CA ASP A 307 20.18 -15.68 -5.74
C ASP A 307 21.00 -16.57 -4.79
N PHE A 308 20.95 -16.23 -3.50
CA PHE A 308 21.66 -16.97 -2.46
C PHE A 308 21.11 -18.38 -2.21
N ALA A 309 19.90 -18.71 -2.64
CA ALA A 309 19.36 -20.06 -2.47
C ALA A 309 20.13 -21.07 -3.35
N VAL A 310 20.50 -20.67 -4.57
CA VAL A 310 21.32 -21.47 -5.49
C VAL A 310 22.74 -21.65 -4.92
N LEU A 311 23.33 -20.57 -4.41
CA LEU A 311 24.67 -20.60 -3.81
C LEU A 311 24.72 -21.47 -2.55
N LYS A 312 23.63 -21.49 -1.76
CA LYS A 312 23.47 -22.38 -0.61
C LYS A 312 23.31 -23.84 -1.01
N GLU A 313 22.50 -24.15 -2.01
CA GLU A 313 22.29 -25.53 -2.51
C GLU A 313 23.61 -26.17 -2.98
N ARG A 314 24.51 -25.36 -3.55
CA ARG A 314 25.81 -25.81 -4.07
C ARG A 314 26.94 -25.74 -3.04
N GLY A 315 26.67 -25.29 -1.81
CA GLY A 315 27.63 -25.24 -0.71
C GLY A 315 28.69 -24.14 -0.83
N LEU A 316 28.46 -23.12 -1.65
CA LEU A 316 29.36 -21.95 -1.79
C LEU A 316 29.14 -20.93 -0.65
N VAL A 317 27.90 -20.85 -0.17
CA VAL A 317 27.47 -20.06 0.98
C VAL A 317 26.82 -21.04 1.97
N GLU A 318 27.10 -20.92 3.26
CA GLU A 318 26.48 -21.76 4.28
C GLU A 318 25.07 -21.26 4.61
N THR A 319 24.96 -19.97 4.95
CA THR A 319 23.68 -19.35 5.30
C THR A 319 23.70 -17.84 5.02
N PHE A 320 22.53 -17.29 4.69
CA PHE A 320 22.26 -15.85 4.59
C PHE A 320 21.05 -15.55 5.46
N VAL A 321 21.21 -14.74 6.51
CA VAL A 321 20.21 -14.58 7.59
C VAL A 321 20.06 -13.11 7.97
N ALA A 322 18.82 -12.68 8.22
CA ALA A 322 18.52 -11.39 8.83
C ALA A 322 18.80 -11.45 10.35
N LEU A 323 19.52 -10.47 10.88
CA LEU A 323 19.88 -10.45 12.30
C LEU A 323 18.70 -9.98 13.16
N HIS A 324 18.56 -10.58 14.34
CA HIS A 324 17.72 -10.06 15.42
C HIS A 324 18.42 -8.87 16.09
N ASP A 325 17.65 -7.84 16.42
CA ASP A 325 18.10 -6.66 17.19
C ASP A 325 19.46 -6.09 16.73
N ALA A 326 19.66 -6.02 15.41
CA ALA A 326 20.88 -5.47 14.77
C ALA A 326 21.34 -4.17 15.46
N ASN A 327 20.40 -3.28 15.76
CA ASN A 327 20.61 -2.01 16.45
C ASN A 327 20.14 -2.06 17.91
N HIS A 328 21.06 -2.39 18.81
CA HIS A 328 20.81 -2.33 20.26
C HIS A 328 20.37 -0.92 20.68
N GLY A 329 19.10 -0.76 21.09
CA GLY A 329 18.49 0.53 21.48
C GLY A 329 17.31 0.97 20.62
N GLU A 330 17.13 0.39 19.42
CA GLU A 330 15.90 0.56 18.64
C GLU A 330 14.78 -0.33 19.20
N MET A 331 13.58 0.24 19.36
CA MET A 331 12.39 -0.50 19.75
C MET A 331 11.52 -0.75 18.52
N PRO A 332 10.87 -1.92 18.38
CA PRO A 332 10.81 -3.02 19.35
C PRO A 332 12.02 -3.99 19.28
N THR A 333 12.46 -4.50 20.43
CA THR A 333 13.48 -5.57 20.54
C THR A 333 12.86 -6.95 20.79
N THR A 334 13.61 -8.04 20.60
CA THR A 334 13.09 -9.39 20.90
C THR A 334 12.75 -9.57 22.38
N ASP A 335 13.59 -9.07 23.30
CA ASP A 335 13.33 -9.12 24.75
C ASP A 335 12.04 -8.35 25.13
N TRP A 336 11.81 -7.21 24.48
CA TRP A 336 10.59 -6.44 24.65
C TRP A 336 9.35 -7.23 24.18
N LEU A 337 9.46 -7.87 23.01
CA LEU A 337 8.39 -8.70 22.46
C LEU A 337 8.12 -9.91 23.36
N GLN A 338 9.15 -10.65 23.79
CA GLN A 338 9.01 -11.81 24.66
C GLN A 338 8.27 -11.46 25.96
N LYS A 339 8.69 -10.41 26.67
CA LYS A 339 8.07 -9.99 27.93
C LYS A 339 6.59 -9.59 27.80
N ARG A 340 6.18 -9.09 26.62
CA ARG A 340 4.84 -8.51 26.41
C ARG A 340 3.90 -9.40 25.59
N TRP A 341 4.45 -10.33 24.81
CA TRP A 341 3.71 -11.12 23.84
C TRP A 341 3.63 -12.61 24.22
N VAL A 342 4.70 -13.17 24.80
CA VAL A 342 4.79 -14.62 25.09
C VAL A 342 4.08 -14.99 26.40
N PHE A 343 4.12 -14.14 27.43
CA PHE A 343 3.54 -14.47 28.74
C PHE A 343 2.03 -14.17 28.84
N PHE A 344 1.29 -15.06 29.50
CA PHE A 344 -0.16 -14.97 29.74
C PHE A 344 -0.55 -13.78 30.64
N TRP A 345 0.20 -13.56 31.73
CA TRP A 345 -0.11 -12.56 32.75
C TRP A 345 0.81 -11.35 32.58
N ARG A 346 0.29 -10.27 31.97
CA ARG A 346 1.07 -9.06 31.67
C ARG A 346 1.07 -8.09 32.86
N ALA A 347 2.24 -7.54 33.21
CA ALA A 347 2.39 -6.59 34.32
C ALA A 347 1.73 -5.22 34.07
N GLU A 348 1.61 -4.78 32.81
CA GLU A 348 0.94 -3.52 32.43
C GLU A 348 -0.13 -3.76 31.36
N ALA A 349 -1.40 -3.86 31.80
CA ALA A 349 -2.55 -4.04 30.91
C ALA A 349 -2.90 -2.81 30.07
N THR A 350 -2.27 -1.65 30.33
CA THR A 350 -2.63 -0.36 29.74
C THR A 350 -2.06 -0.12 28.33
N ARG A 351 -1.11 -0.94 27.87
CA ARG A 351 -0.49 -0.85 26.53
C ARG A 351 -0.63 -2.13 25.69
N ALA A 352 -1.47 -3.08 26.10
CA ALA A 352 -1.80 -4.23 25.28
C ALA A 352 -2.70 -3.80 24.12
N GLY A 353 -2.35 -4.16 22.88
CA GLY A 353 -3.17 -3.89 21.71
C GLY A 353 -4.58 -4.50 21.78
N ALA A 354 -5.45 -4.21 20.82
CA ALA A 354 -6.74 -4.89 20.71
C ALA A 354 -6.61 -6.21 19.95
N PRO A 355 -7.49 -7.19 20.20
CA PRO A 355 -7.63 -8.36 19.34
C PRO A 355 -8.12 -7.99 17.93
N LEU A 356 -8.80 -6.85 17.77
CA LEU A 356 -9.25 -6.32 16.49
C LEU A 356 -8.73 -4.88 16.29
N LEU A 357 -8.20 -4.60 15.10
CA LEU A 357 -7.75 -3.29 14.66
C LEU A 357 -8.92 -2.32 14.41
N SER A 358 -10.11 -2.80 14.05
CA SER A 358 -11.32 -1.97 13.84
C SER A 358 -11.87 -1.31 15.12
N GLN A 359 -11.49 -1.80 16.30
CA GLN A 359 -12.14 -1.39 17.54
C GLN A 359 -11.77 0.04 18.00
N THR A 360 -12.81 0.85 18.19
CA THR A 360 -12.71 2.30 18.42
C THR A 360 -12.06 2.70 19.74
N TYR A 361 -12.01 1.83 20.75
CA TYR A 361 -11.37 2.16 22.03
C TYR A 361 -9.85 2.28 21.91
N MET A 362 -9.23 1.57 20.95
CA MET A 362 -7.80 1.73 20.65
C MET A 362 -7.52 3.11 20.06
N LEU A 363 -8.41 3.58 19.17
CA LEU A 363 -8.33 4.91 18.57
C LEU A 363 -8.46 6.01 19.65
N LYS A 364 -9.20 5.73 20.73
CA LYS A 364 -9.42 6.64 21.87
C LYS A 364 -8.38 6.49 22.99
N GLY A 365 -7.32 5.69 22.79
CA GLY A 365 -6.29 5.44 23.81
C GLY A 365 -6.78 4.72 25.07
N ARG A 366 -7.92 4.01 25.00
CA ARG A 366 -8.49 3.26 26.12
C ARG A 366 -8.02 1.79 26.08
N SER A 367 -7.77 1.22 27.25
CA SER A 367 -7.39 -0.19 27.37
C SER A 367 -8.53 -1.14 27.01
N CYS A 368 -8.20 -2.33 26.52
CA CYS A 368 -9.18 -3.36 26.18
C CYS A 368 -9.89 -3.94 27.43
N PRO A 369 -11.17 -4.33 27.31
CA PRO A 369 -11.90 -5.04 28.36
C PRO A 369 -11.21 -6.33 28.81
N CYS A 370 -11.41 -6.75 30.06
CA CYS A 370 -10.71 -7.90 30.65
C CYS A 370 -10.89 -9.22 29.87
N TYR A 371 -12.09 -9.46 29.33
CA TYR A 371 -12.40 -10.68 28.56
C TYR A 371 -11.69 -10.73 27.18
N MET A 372 -11.26 -9.58 26.65
CA MET A 372 -10.49 -9.48 25.40
C MET A 372 -8.97 -9.58 25.61
N ARG A 373 -8.49 -9.41 26.85
CA ARG A 373 -7.05 -9.41 27.17
C ARG A 373 -6.31 -10.71 26.83
N PRO A 374 -6.89 -11.92 26.99
CA PRO A 374 -6.22 -13.16 26.60
C PRO A 374 -5.84 -13.19 25.12
N TRP A 375 -6.63 -12.49 24.28
CA TRP A 375 -6.49 -12.43 22.82
C TRP A 375 -5.79 -11.16 22.34
N ALA A 376 -5.56 -10.19 23.22
CA ALA A 376 -4.90 -8.93 22.91
C ALA A 376 -3.43 -9.15 22.50
N GLN A 377 -2.99 -8.60 21.36
CA GLN A 377 -1.62 -8.74 20.87
C GLN A 377 -1.02 -7.39 20.47
N PRO A 378 0.31 -7.17 20.64
CA PRO A 378 1.00 -5.97 20.18
C PRO A 378 1.24 -6.02 18.65
N LEU A 379 0.15 -5.99 17.87
CA LEU A 379 0.20 -6.24 16.42
C LEU A 379 1.04 -5.20 15.66
N MET A 380 1.06 -3.94 16.11
CA MET A 380 1.81 -2.87 15.42
C MET A 380 3.33 -3.05 15.62
N GLU A 381 3.75 -3.50 16.80
CA GLU A 381 5.14 -3.79 17.11
C GLU A 381 5.60 -5.09 16.47
N VAL A 382 4.75 -6.12 16.44
CA VAL A 382 5.01 -7.36 15.67
C VAL A 382 5.18 -7.03 14.19
N ARG A 383 4.32 -6.18 13.61
CA ARG A 383 4.45 -5.69 12.24
C ARG A 383 5.77 -4.93 12.04
N ALA A 384 6.08 -3.96 12.90
CA ALA A 384 7.28 -3.14 12.80
C ALA A 384 8.57 -3.99 12.84
N TYR A 385 8.54 -5.15 13.50
CA TYR A 385 9.66 -6.06 13.62
C TYR A 385 9.72 -7.13 12.52
N PHE A 386 8.65 -7.92 12.35
CA PHE A 386 8.62 -9.10 11.49
C PHE A 386 7.97 -8.86 10.12
N GLY A 387 7.27 -7.74 9.93
CA GLY A 387 6.54 -7.41 8.69
C GLY A 387 5.05 -7.71 8.76
N GLU A 388 4.34 -7.28 7.72
CA GLU A 388 2.88 -7.33 7.62
C GLU A 388 2.34 -8.76 7.52
N LYS A 389 2.98 -9.66 6.77
CA LYS A 389 2.52 -11.06 6.61
C LYS A 389 2.44 -11.81 7.94
N VAL A 390 3.46 -11.67 8.79
CA VAL A 390 3.49 -12.27 10.14
C VAL A 390 2.45 -11.60 11.04
N ALA A 391 2.35 -10.27 11.00
CA ALA A 391 1.35 -9.55 11.79
C ALA A 391 -0.09 -9.94 11.40
N LEU A 392 -0.36 -10.18 10.11
CA LEU A 392 -1.69 -10.60 9.63
C LEU A 392 -2.10 -11.97 10.15
N TYR A 393 -1.15 -12.90 10.26
CA TYR A 393 -1.38 -14.20 10.88
C TYR A 393 -1.83 -14.08 12.32
N PHE A 394 -1.10 -13.32 13.14
CA PHE A 394 -1.47 -13.14 14.53
C PHE A 394 -2.74 -12.32 14.70
N ALA A 395 -3.01 -11.37 13.81
CA ALA A 395 -4.29 -10.65 13.77
C ALA A 395 -5.45 -11.62 13.51
N TRP A 396 -5.31 -12.50 12.52
CA TRP A 396 -6.28 -13.56 12.22
C TRP A 396 -6.48 -14.51 13.39
N LEU A 397 -5.38 -15.00 13.99
CA LEU A 397 -5.43 -15.98 15.07
C LEU A 397 -6.11 -15.40 16.33
N ALA A 398 -5.85 -14.14 16.68
CA ALA A 398 -6.56 -13.46 17.77
C ALA A 398 -8.04 -13.23 17.43
N PHE A 399 -8.34 -12.83 16.20
CA PHE A 399 -9.71 -12.63 15.74
C PHE A 399 -10.51 -13.94 15.82
N TYR A 400 -9.96 -15.03 15.28
CA TYR A 400 -10.55 -16.35 15.32
C TYR A 400 -10.77 -16.86 16.75
N GLY A 401 -9.75 -16.78 17.61
CA GLY A 401 -9.89 -17.17 19.01
C GLY A 401 -10.95 -16.36 19.78
N TYR A 402 -11.03 -15.05 19.52
CA TYR A 402 -12.08 -14.20 20.09
C TYR A 402 -13.48 -14.59 19.61
N TYR A 403 -13.67 -14.83 18.31
CA TYR A 403 -14.96 -15.23 17.74
C TYR A 403 -15.37 -16.65 18.14
N LEU A 404 -14.43 -17.51 18.52
CA LEU A 404 -14.72 -18.85 19.01
C LEU A 404 -15.37 -18.87 20.40
N ILE A 405 -15.32 -17.75 21.14
CA ILE A 405 -16.03 -17.59 22.42
C ILE A 405 -17.55 -17.74 22.22
N TYR A 406 -18.11 -17.22 21.12
CA TYR A 406 -19.55 -17.29 20.86
C TYR A 406 -20.08 -18.74 20.77
N PRO A 407 -19.53 -19.62 19.91
CA PRO A 407 -19.93 -21.03 19.88
C PRO A 407 -19.53 -21.78 21.15
N ALA A 408 -18.42 -21.43 21.81
CA ALA A 408 -18.04 -22.07 23.07
C ALA A 408 -19.09 -21.82 24.17
N LEU A 409 -19.56 -20.58 24.32
CA LEU A 409 -20.59 -20.25 25.30
C LEU A 409 -21.96 -20.84 24.93
N PHE A 410 -22.34 -20.76 23.65
CA PHE A 410 -23.62 -21.29 23.17
C PHE A 410 -23.69 -22.82 23.34
N CYS A 411 -22.67 -23.55 22.88
CA CYS A 411 -22.65 -25.00 22.98
C CYS A 411 -22.46 -25.49 24.42
N ALA A 412 -21.70 -24.78 25.26
CA ALA A 412 -21.62 -25.08 26.68
C ALA A 412 -22.98 -24.89 27.40
N ALA A 413 -23.75 -23.87 27.02
CA ALA A 413 -25.09 -23.66 27.56
C ALA A 413 -26.07 -24.77 27.13
N VAL A 414 -26.03 -25.17 25.85
CA VAL A 414 -26.82 -26.30 25.35
C VAL A 414 -26.42 -27.60 26.04
N TYR A 415 -25.12 -27.87 26.19
CA TYR A 415 -24.61 -29.04 26.90
C TYR A 415 -25.05 -29.07 28.37
N ALA A 416 -24.98 -27.94 29.07
CA ALA A 416 -25.43 -27.83 30.45
C ALA A 416 -26.95 -28.02 30.59
N TYR A 417 -27.73 -27.51 29.63
CA TYR A 417 -29.17 -27.73 29.57
C TYR A 417 -29.51 -29.20 29.33
N ASP A 418 -28.83 -29.83 28.39
CA ASP A 418 -29.00 -31.25 28.06
C ASP A 418 -28.63 -32.16 29.23
N SER A 419 -27.51 -31.87 29.90
CA SER A 419 -27.05 -32.59 31.09
C SER A 419 -27.95 -32.40 32.32
N ALA A 420 -28.81 -31.37 32.33
CA ALA A 420 -29.70 -31.05 33.45
C ALA A 420 -31.14 -31.56 33.25
N LYS A 421 -31.49 -32.10 32.07
CA LYS A 421 -32.77 -32.78 31.86
C LYS A 421 -32.76 -34.13 32.58
N ASP A 422 -33.82 -34.42 33.33
CA ASP A 422 -34.00 -35.73 33.99
C ASP A 422 -34.20 -36.84 32.96
N VAL A 423 -33.64 -38.02 33.27
CA VAL A 423 -33.53 -39.21 32.41
C VAL A 423 -34.88 -39.83 32.03
N ASP A 424 -35.98 -39.42 32.67
CA ASP A 424 -37.30 -40.06 32.52
C ASP A 424 -38.15 -39.53 31.34
N ASP A 425 -37.72 -38.48 30.63
CA ASP A 425 -38.40 -37.89 29.45
C ASP A 425 -37.78 -38.35 28.10
N GLU A 426 -37.19 -39.55 28.03
CA GLU A 426 -36.75 -40.19 26.76
C GLU A 426 -37.95 -40.66 25.90
N GLU A 427 -38.84 -39.74 25.53
CA GLU A 427 -39.91 -40.03 24.59
C GLU A 427 -39.48 -39.60 23.17
N GLU A 428 -38.95 -40.55 22.39
CA GLU A 428 -38.91 -40.67 20.90
C GLU A 428 -38.93 -39.38 20.03
N GLY A 429 -38.38 -38.27 20.53
CA GLY A 429 -38.56 -36.93 19.99
C GLY A 429 -37.44 -36.49 19.05
N VAL A 430 -37.74 -35.47 18.26
CA VAL A 430 -36.75 -34.77 17.43
C VAL A 430 -35.81 -33.99 18.35
N HIS A 431 -34.50 -34.21 18.26
CA HIS A 431 -33.46 -33.50 19.00
C HIS A 431 -33.37 -32.02 18.61
N VAL A 432 -34.27 -31.19 19.14
CA VAL A 432 -34.36 -29.75 18.80
C VAL A 432 -33.03 -29.02 19.08
N GLU A 433 -32.31 -29.43 20.12
CA GLU A 433 -30.97 -28.92 20.45
C GLU A 433 -29.97 -29.07 19.30
N GLN A 434 -30.00 -30.17 18.54
CA GLN A 434 -29.09 -30.39 17.41
C GLN A 434 -29.38 -29.42 16.26
N PHE A 435 -30.65 -29.12 15.99
CA PHE A 435 -31.03 -28.13 14.97
C PHE A 435 -30.61 -26.71 15.38
N LEU A 436 -30.74 -26.37 16.67
CA LEU A 436 -30.32 -25.07 17.20
C LEU A 436 -28.80 -24.91 17.12
N VAL A 437 -28.03 -25.93 17.50
CA VAL A 437 -26.56 -25.92 17.39
C VAL A 437 -26.10 -25.86 15.94
N ALA A 438 -26.67 -26.67 15.04
CA ALA A 438 -26.34 -26.64 13.63
C ALA A 438 -26.64 -25.27 12.98
N GLY A 439 -27.83 -24.74 13.22
CA GLY A 439 -28.23 -23.42 12.71
C GLY A 439 -27.31 -22.31 13.24
N PHE A 440 -27.00 -22.34 14.54
CA PHE A 440 -26.08 -21.38 15.16
C PHE A 440 -24.67 -21.48 14.57
N LEU A 441 -24.10 -22.68 14.41
CA LEU A 441 -22.74 -22.87 13.88
C LEU A 441 -22.64 -22.44 12.42
N VAL A 442 -23.66 -22.72 11.60
CA VAL A 442 -23.71 -22.26 10.21
C VAL A 442 -23.78 -20.74 10.14
N ALA A 443 -24.68 -20.11 10.92
CA ALA A 443 -24.78 -18.65 10.98
C ALA A 443 -23.50 -18.00 11.52
N TRP A 444 -22.89 -18.57 12.56
CA TRP A 444 -21.63 -18.13 13.13
C TRP A 444 -20.50 -18.24 12.10
N SER A 445 -20.39 -19.34 11.35
CA SER A 445 -19.33 -19.52 10.36
C SER A 445 -19.39 -18.48 9.23
N ALA A 446 -20.60 -18.11 8.80
CA ALA A 446 -20.82 -17.05 7.82
C ALA A 446 -20.48 -15.68 8.40
N TYR A 447 -20.99 -15.36 9.60
CA TYR A 447 -20.74 -14.10 10.29
C TYR A 447 -19.26 -13.87 10.56
N TYR A 448 -18.56 -14.90 11.05
CA TYR A 448 -17.12 -14.87 11.31
C TYR A 448 -16.31 -14.58 10.05
N LYS A 449 -16.61 -15.30 8.94
CA LYS A 449 -15.89 -15.12 7.67
C LYS A 449 -16.05 -13.69 7.16
N GLU A 450 -17.28 -13.19 7.05
CA GLU A 450 -17.51 -11.83 6.54
C GLU A 450 -16.89 -10.76 7.44
N SER A 451 -16.98 -10.96 8.77
CA SER A 451 -16.34 -10.07 9.72
C SER A 451 -14.80 -10.08 9.60
N TRP A 452 -14.20 -11.22 9.26
CA TRP A 452 -12.76 -11.31 9.00
C TRP A 452 -12.36 -10.60 7.72
N ASP A 453 -13.13 -10.72 6.65
CA ASP A 453 -12.83 -10.04 5.38
C ASP A 453 -12.83 -8.52 5.56
N ILE A 454 -13.79 -7.98 6.31
CA ILE A 454 -13.82 -6.57 6.70
C ILE A 454 -12.59 -6.19 7.56
N GLU A 455 -12.27 -7.00 8.57
CA GLU A 455 -11.12 -6.75 9.46
C GLU A 455 -9.78 -6.80 8.70
N SER A 456 -9.64 -7.73 7.74
CA SER A 456 -8.47 -7.84 6.87
C SER A 456 -8.30 -6.58 6.02
N GLN A 457 -9.39 -5.99 5.51
CA GLN A 457 -9.32 -4.71 4.80
C GLN A 457 -8.93 -3.55 5.73
N TYR A 458 -9.41 -3.52 6.98
CA TYR A 458 -8.94 -2.54 7.97
C TYR A 458 -7.44 -2.67 8.23
N CYS A 459 -6.92 -3.91 8.28
CA CYS A 459 -5.49 -4.16 8.38
C CYS A 459 -4.74 -3.62 7.14
N ALA A 460 -5.22 -3.93 5.93
CA ALA A 460 -4.61 -3.47 4.68
C ALA A 460 -4.57 -1.93 4.56
N VAL A 461 -5.66 -1.25 4.91
CA VAL A 461 -5.73 0.23 4.94
C VAL A 461 -4.77 0.80 5.96
N ARG A 462 -4.79 0.27 7.19
CA ARG A 462 -3.93 0.76 8.28
C ARG A 462 -2.46 0.47 8.03
N TRP A 463 -2.15 -0.54 7.23
CA TRP A 463 -0.79 -0.92 6.91
C TRP A 463 -0.28 -0.35 5.59
N GLY A 464 -1.14 0.25 4.77
CA GLY A 464 -0.73 0.78 3.47
C GLY A 464 -0.40 -0.32 2.45
N THR A 465 -0.90 -1.54 2.66
CA THR A 465 -0.68 -2.71 1.78
C THR A 465 -1.82 -2.95 0.81
N LEU A 466 -2.77 -2.02 0.69
CA LEU A 466 -3.82 -2.07 -0.33
C LEU A 466 -3.22 -2.19 -1.73
N ARG A 467 -3.79 -3.09 -2.55
CA ARG A 467 -3.40 -3.42 -3.92
C ARG A 467 -1.97 -3.95 -4.08
N PHE A 468 -1.30 -4.34 -2.99
CA PHE A 468 0.07 -4.85 -3.05
C PHE A 468 0.17 -6.10 -3.95
N GLU A 469 -0.80 -7.02 -3.89
CA GLU A 469 -0.77 -8.26 -4.66
C GLU A 469 -0.86 -8.03 -6.18
N ALA A 470 -1.46 -6.93 -6.62
CA ALA A 470 -1.55 -6.55 -8.03
C ALA A 470 -0.26 -5.89 -8.56
N GLU A 471 0.52 -5.28 -7.68
CA GLU A 471 1.76 -4.55 -7.97
C GLU A 471 3.02 -5.43 -7.75
N GLU A 472 2.84 -6.72 -7.44
CA GLU A 472 3.93 -7.64 -7.11
C GLU A 472 4.83 -7.95 -8.33
N ALA A 473 6.15 -7.91 -8.11
CA ALA A 473 7.13 -8.26 -9.13
C ALA A 473 7.13 -9.76 -9.47
N ASP A 474 7.59 -10.08 -10.69
CA ASP A 474 7.76 -11.46 -11.15
C ASP A 474 8.77 -12.22 -10.27
N ARG A 475 8.48 -13.49 -9.97
CA ARG A 475 9.41 -14.33 -9.21
C ARG A 475 10.66 -14.66 -10.05
N PRO A 476 11.86 -14.77 -9.44
CA PRO A 476 13.09 -15.12 -10.17
C PRO A 476 13.02 -16.46 -10.91
N GLN A 477 12.28 -17.44 -10.37
CA GLN A 477 12.13 -18.79 -10.94
C GLN A 477 11.02 -18.88 -12.00
N PHE A 478 10.45 -17.75 -12.44
CA PHE A 478 9.44 -17.74 -13.49
C PHE A 478 10.11 -17.81 -14.85
N GLU A 479 9.81 -18.87 -15.60
CA GLU A 479 10.37 -19.07 -16.93
C GLU A 479 9.37 -18.66 -18.03
N GLY A 480 9.83 -17.87 -19.00
CA GLY A 480 9.06 -17.55 -20.19
C GLY A 480 8.94 -18.75 -21.14
N ASP A 481 8.05 -18.67 -22.12
CA ASP A 481 7.92 -19.72 -23.12
C ASP A 481 9.19 -19.80 -24.00
N PRO A 482 9.72 -21.00 -24.31
CA PRO A 482 10.93 -21.12 -25.13
C PRO A 482 10.79 -20.53 -26.54
N ALA A 483 9.56 -20.43 -27.06
CA ALA A 483 9.28 -19.89 -28.39
C ALA A 483 9.21 -18.35 -28.40
N GLU A 484 8.75 -17.74 -27.31
CA GLU A 484 8.60 -16.28 -27.17
C GLU A 484 8.79 -15.91 -25.69
N PRO A 485 10.05 -15.79 -25.22
CA PRO A 485 10.34 -15.62 -23.80
C PRO A 485 9.97 -14.23 -23.29
N ARG A 486 10.00 -13.22 -24.17
CA ARG A 486 9.62 -11.84 -23.88
C ARG A 486 8.63 -11.35 -24.91
N ARG A 487 7.55 -10.74 -24.41
CA ARG A 487 6.54 -10.07 -25.22
C ARG A 487 6.37 -8.65 -24.70
N VAL A 488 6.12 -7.69 -25.58
CA VAL A 488 5.75 -6.34 -25.14
C VAL A 488 4.32 -6.37 -24.62
N SER A 489 4.15 -6.00 -23.34
CA SER A 489 2.84 -5.94 -22.72
C SER A 489 1.96 -4.92 -23.47
N PRO A 490 0.74 -5.29 -23.87
CA PRO A 490 -0.14 -4.41 -24.61
C PRO A 490 -0.67 -3.24 -23.77
N ILE A 491 -0.53 -3.30 -22.44
CA ILE A 491 -1.06 -2.30 -21.49
C ILE A 491 0.06 -1.36 -21.04
N THR A 492 1.18 -1.91 -20.56
CA THR A 492 2.28 -1.11 -20.02
C THR A 492 3.30 -0.71 -21.10
N ASN A 493 3.23 -1.31 -22.29
CA ASN A 493 4.23 -1.18 -23.36
C ASN A 493 5.66 -1.53 -22.89
N GLN A 494 5.79 -2.28 -21.79
CA GLN A 494 7.04 -2.77 -21.25
C GLN A 494 7.27 -4.22 -21.69
N SER A 495 8.53 -4.65 -21.83
CA SER A 495 8.86 -6.05 -22.10
C SER A 495 8.57 -6.91 -20.86
N GLU A 496 7.60 -7.81 -20.96
CA GLU A 496 7.25 -8.75 -19.91
C GLU A 496 7.60 -10.20 -20.29
N THR A 497 7.84 -11.03 -19.28
CA THR A 497 8.04 -12.47 -19.48
C THR A 497 6.68 -13.14 -19.71
N TYR A 498 6.54 -13.87 -20.82
CA TYR A 498 5.24 -14.42 -21.24
C TYR A 498 5.22 -15.95 -21.18
N TYR A 499 4.16 -16.51 -20.60
CA TYR A 499 3.91 -17.95 -20.58
C TYR A 499 2.47 -18.25 -21.06
N PRO A 500 2.27 -19.08 -22.10
CA PRO A 500 0.97 -19.26 -22.74
C PRO A 500 -0.05 -19.98 -21.86
N GLU A 501 -1.28 -19.44 -21.83
CA GLU A 501 -2.36 -19.97 -21.02
C GLU A 501 -2.77 -21.40 -21.41
N SER A 502 -2.69 -21.77 -22.69
CA SER A 502 -3.05 -23.13 -23.14
C SER A 502 -2.14 -24.21 -22.54
N LYS A 503 -0.82 -23.95 -22.45
CA LYS A 503 0.13 -24.84 -21.77
C LYS A 503 -0.13 -24.86 -20.27
N ARG A 504 -0.38 -23.69 -19.66
CA ARG A 504 -0.70 -23.56 -18.24
C ARG A 504 -1.95 -24.36 -17.86
N THR A 505 -3.02 -24.24 -18.64
CA THR A 505 -4.28 -24.97 -18.42
C THR A 505 -4.08 -26.47 -18.53
N ARG A 506 -3.29 -26.94 -19.51
CA ARG A 506 -2.94 -28.37 -19.61
C ARG A 506 -2.19 -28.87 -18.38
N THR A 507 -1.17 -28.15 -17.92
CA THR A 507 -0.39 -28.54 -16.73
C THR A 507 -1.25 -28.51 -15.47
N ARG A 508 -2.14 -27.52 -15.32
CA ARG A 508 -3.12 -27.43 -14.23
C ARG A 508 -4.09 -28.61 -14.22
N ILE A 509 -4.60 -29.04 -15.38
CA ILE A 509 -5.50 -30.20 -15.47
C ILE A 509 -4.76 -31.48 -15.04
N VAL A 510 -3.52 -31.67 -15.49
CA VAL A 510 -2.69 -32.83 -15.09
C VAL A 510 -2.44 -32.82 -13.58
N SER A 511 -2.12 -31.66 -13.01
CA SER A 511 -1.90 -31.50 -11.58
C SER A 511 -3.18 -31.75 -10.77
N LEU A 512 -4.31 -31.20 -11.20
CA LEU A 512 -5.62 -31.44 -10.58
C LEU A 512 -5.98 -32.93 -10.61
N ALA A 513 -5.79 -33.61 -11.74
CA ALA A 513 -6.02 -35.06 -11.85
C ALA A 513 -5.11 -35.86 -10.90
N PHE A 514 -3.86 -35.44 -10.72
CA PHE A 514 -2.94 -36.08 -9.79
C PHE A 514 -3.37 -35.88 -8.33
N VAL A 515 -3.80 -34.66 -7.97
CA VAL A 515 -4.33 -34.34 -6.62
C VAL A 515 -5.56 -35.20 -6.32
N THR A 516 -6.53 -35.27 -7.24
CA THR A 516 -7.76 -36.04 -7.03
C THR A 516 -7.50 -37.55 -6.93
N LEU A 517 -6.59 -38.09 -7.75
CA LEU A 517 -6.17 -39.49 -7.64
C LEU A 517 -5.48 -39.80 -6.31
N SER A 518 -4.66 -38.88 -5.79
CA SER A 518 -4.00 -39.04 -4.50
C SER A 518 -5.00 -39.03 -3.34
N ILE A 519 -6.00 -38.14 -3.39
CA ILE A 519 -7.11 -38.09 -2.43
C ILE A 519 -7.92 -39.40 -2.49
N ALA A 520 -8.27 -39.87 -3.69
CA ALA A 520 -9.00 -41.13 -3.83
C ALA A 520 -8.22 -42.32 -3.26
N ALA A 521 -6.90 -42.39 -3.49
CA ALA A 521 -6.05 -43.41 -2.90
C ALA A 521 -5.97 -43.33 -1.36
N LEU A 522 -6.01 -42.13 -0.80
CA LEU A 522 -6.05 -41.93 0.64
C LEU A 522 -7.38 -42.40 1.24
N VAL A 523 -8.51 -41.99 0.65
CA VAL A 523 -9.84 -42.38 1.12
C VAL A 523 -10.01 -43.90 1.07
N THR A 524 -9.53 -44.56 0.01
CA THR A 524 -9.57 -46.03 -0.08
C THR A 524 -8.66 -46.68 0.96
N LEU A 525 -7.45 -46.16 1.20
CA LEU A 525 -6.57 -46.66 2.25
C LEU A 525 -7.23 -46.59 3.63
N ILE A 526 -7.86 -45.45 3.96
CA ILE A 526 -8.55 -45.28 5.24
C ILE A 526 -9.73 -46.25 5.33
N ALA A 527 -10.56 -46.37 4.29
CA ALA A 527 -11.68 -47.31 4.28
C ALA A 527 -11.23 -48.77 4.47
N VAL A 528 -10.08 -49.17 3.89
CA VAL A 528 -9.48 -50.50 4.10
C VAL A 528 -9.06 -50.70 5.55
N ILE A 529 -8.56 -49.67 6.23
CA ILE A 529 -8.19 -49.76 7.65
C ILE A 529 -9.43 -50.02 8.51
N PHE A 530 -10.53 -49.30 8.29
CA PHE A 530 -11.80 -49.55 8.97
C PHE A 530 -12.34 -50.97 8.69
N TRP A 531 -12.23 -51.43 7.45
CA TRP A 531 -12.60 -52.79 7.10
C TRP A 531 -11.73 -53.85 7.81
N LEU A 532 -10.43 -53.62 7.90
CA LEU A 532 -9.51 -54.50 8.64
C LEU A 532 -9.84 -54.52 10.14
N GLN A 533 -10.12 -53.36 10.74
CA GLN A 533 -10.57 -53.27 12.14
C GLN A 533 -11.79 -54.15 12.36
N TYR A 534 -12.83 -54.00 11.54
CA TYR A 534 -14.03 -54.82 11.61
C TYR A 534 -13.73 -56.33 11.44
N PHE A 535 -12.94 -56.69 10.43
CA PHE A 535 -12.57 -58.08 10.16
C PHE A 535 -11.87 -58.74 11.35
N PHE A 536 -10.92 -58.05 11.98
CA PHE A 536 -10.21 -58.58 13.13
C PHE A 536 -11.09 -58.65 14.38
N THR A 537 -11.97 -57.68 14.63
CA THR A 537 -12.94 -57.74 15.73
C THR A 537 -13.89 -58.93 15.57
N TYR A 538 -14.32 -59.21 14.35
CA TYR A 538 -15.20 -60.34 14.04
C TYR A 538 -14.52 -61.71 14.26
N ILE A 539 -13.22 -61.85 13.93
CA ILE A 539 -12.50 -63.12 14.01
C ILE A 539 -11.96 -63.44 15.42
N LEU A 540 -11.41 -62.44 16.14
CA LEU A 540 -10.62 -62.68 17.36
C LEU A 540 -11.44 -62.68 18.66
N GLY A 541 -12.73 -62.35 18.63
CA GLY A 541 -13.59 -62.27 19.81
C GLY A 541 -13.27 -61.06 20.70
N GLY A 542 -14.31 -60.30 21.06
CA GLY A 542 -14.21 -58.92 21.56
C GLY A 542 -13.41 -58.65 22.84
N THR A 543 -12.96 -59.66 23.59
CA THR A 543 -12.29 -59.48 24.90
C THR A 543 -10.84 -59.00 24.82
N PHE A 544 -10.13 -59.25 23.71
CA PHE A 544 -8.76 -58.76 23.50
C PHE A 544 -8.73 -57.33 22.91
N TRP A 545 -9.87 -56.84 22.40
CA TRP A 545 -9.90 -55.68 21.50
C TRP A 545 -10.01 -54.30 22.16
N GLY A 546 -10.38 -54.20 23.44
CA GLY A 546 -10.41 -52.90 24.14
C GLY A 546 -9.06 -52.17 24.14
N GLY A 547 -7.93 -52.90 24.14
CA GLY A 547 -6.59 -52.32 23.97
C GLY A 547 -6.13 -52.20 22.51
N VAL A 548 -6.63 -53.04 21.60
CA VAL A 548 -6.24 -53.05 20.18
C VAL A 548 -7.00 -51.98 19.38
N GLY A 549 -8.23 -51.64 19.75
CA GLY A 549 -9.04 -50.56 19.17
C GLY A 549 -8.35 -49.20 19.32
N SER A 550 -7.91 -48.86 20.53
CA SER A 550 -7.11 -47.65 20.78
C SER A 550 -5.75 -47.69 20.07
N CYS A 551 -5.13 -48.87 19.93
CA CYS A 551 -3.88 -49.04 19.19
C CYS A 551 -4.06 -48.77 17.69
N MET A 552 -5.18 -49.18 17.11
CA MET A 552 -5.51 -48.94 15.70
C MET A 552 -5.83 -47.47 15.42
N SER A 553 -6.46 -46.74 16.35
CA SER A 553 -6.61 -45.28 16.26
C SER A 553 -5.24 -44.58 16.30
N GLY A 554 -4.30 -45.09 17.10
CA GLY A 554 -2.91 -44.62 17.09
C GLY A 554 -2.18 -44.89 15.76
N VAL A 555 -2.39 -46.07 15.15
CA VAL A 555 -1.85 -46.40 13.81
C VAL A 555 -2.46 -45.50 12.73
N GLN A 556 -3.76 -45.23 12.82
CA GLN A 556 -4.46 -44.30 11.92
C GLN A 556 -3.87 -42.89 12.02
N ALA A 557 -3.65 -42.39 13.25
CA ALA A 557 -3.00 -41.10 13.48
C ALA A 557 -1.57 -41.07 12.91
N LEU A 558 -0.79 -42.14 13.07
CA LEU A 558 0.56 -42.24 12.50
C LEU A 558 0.54 -42.23 10.96
N LEU A 559 -0.39 -42.95 10.34
CA LEU A 559 -0.54 -43.00 8.88
C LEU A 559 -0.92 -41.65 8.30
N ILE A 560 -1.81 -40.91 8.97
CA ILE A 560 -2.17 -39.53 8.61
C ILE A 560 -0.90 -38.66 8.52
N GLN A 561 -0.03 -38.72 9.53
CA GLN A 561 1.22 -37.93 9.54
C GLN A 561 2.17 -38.32 8.40
N VAL A 562 2.36 -39.63 8.17
CA VAL A 562 3.24 -40.12 7.10
C VAL A 562 2.70 -39.76 5.72
N ALA A 563 1.40 -39.93 5.49
CA ALA A 563 0.75 -39.61 4.23
C ALA A 563 0.84 -38.13 3.90
N SER A 564 0.60 -37.27 4.90
CA SER A 564 0.73 -35.82 4.78
C SER A 564 2.15 -35.43 4.39
N SER A 565 3.17 -36.03 5.05
CA SER A 565 4.59 -35.81 4.76
C SER A 565 4.98 -36.12 3.30
N ILE A 566 4.53 -37.27 2.79
CA ILE A 566 4.80 -37.70 1.42
C ILE A 566 4.13 -36.75 0.42
N TYR A 567 2.86 -36.42 0.65
CA TYR A 567 2.09 -35.59 -0.27
C TYR A 567 2.62 -34.16 -0.35
N GLY A 568 3.06 -33.56 0.76
CA GLY A 568 3.64 -32.21 0.77
C GLY A 568 4.82 -32.06 -0.20
N SER A 569 5.68 -33.08 -0.28
CA SER A 569 6.79 -33.14 -1.24
C SER A 569 6.32 -33.17 -2.69
N VAL A 570 5.26 -33.94 -2.95
CA VAL A 570 4.69 -34.11 -4.28
C VAL A 570 3.95 -32.86 -4.73
N ALA A 571 3.23 -32.19 -3.82
CA ALA A 571 2.52 -30.94 -4.08
C ALA A 571 3.49 -29.84 -4.55
N VAL A 572 4.65 -29.69 -3.91
CA VAL A 572 5.69 -28.74 -4.32
C VAL A 572 6.19 -29.05 -5.73
N ALA A 573 6.56 -30.31 -6.00
CA ALA A 573 7.03 -30.71 -7.33
C ALA A 573 5.99 -30.45 -8.45
N ARG A 574 4.69 -30.62 -8.14
CA ARG A 574 3.61 -30.31 -9.09
C ARG A 574 3.39 -28.81 -9.25
N ASN A 575 3.54 -28.02 -8.19
CA ASN A 575 3.38 -26.58 -8.23
C ASN A 575 4.54 -25.90 -8.98
N ASP A 576 5.77 -26.39 -8.80
CA ASP A 576 6.94 -25.96 -9.58
C ASP A 576 6.71 -26.17 -11.08
N ALA A 577 6.15 -27.33 -11.46
CA ALA A 577 5.83 -27.64 -12.85
C ALA A 577 4.75 -26.73 -13.46
N GLU A 578 3.87 -26.12 -12.65
CA GLU A 578 2.81 -25.22 -13.13
C GLU A 578 3.29 -23.82 -13.51
N ASN A 579 4.51 -23.44 -13.10
CA ASN A 579 5.19 -22.19 -13.46
C ASN A 579 4.35 -20.91 -13.28
N TYR A 580 4.19 -20.49 -12.01
CA TYR A 580 3.48 -19.27 -11.62
C TYR A 580 4.33 -18.01 -11.77
N ARG A 581 3.69 -16.87 -12.08
CA ARG A 581 4.39 -15.59 -12.31
C ARG A 581 4.81 -14.87 -11.02
N THR A 582 3.90 -14.74 -10.06
CA THR A 582 4.15 -14.04 -8.79
C THR A 582 4.32 -15.02 -7.63
N GLN A 583 4.99 -14.59 -6.54
CA GLN A 583 5.19 -15.44 -5.37
C GLN A 583 3.86 -15.71 -4.66
N THR A 584 3.00 -14.69 -4.53
CA THR A 584 1.67 -14.85 -3.95
C THR A 584 0.83 -15.88 -4.71
N ALA A 585 0.84 -15.86 -6.05
CA ALA A 585 0.10 -16.85 -6.84
C ALA A 585 0.69 -18.26 -6.69
N TYR A 586 2.01 -18.39 -6.63
CA TYR A 586 2.68 -19.68 -6.40
C TYR A 586 2.26 -20.28 -5.04
N GLU A 587 2.34 -19.49 -3.97
CA GLU A 587 1.96 -19.91 -2.62
C GLU A 587 0.47 -20.24 -2.53
N ASN A 588 -0.41 -19.36 -3.03
CA ASN A 588 -1.86 -19.56 -3.02
C ASN A 588 -2.30 -20.87 -3.67
N ASN A 589 -1.69 -21.25 -4.79
CA ASN A 589 -2.01 -22.50 -5.48
C ASN A 589 -1.38 -23.73 -4.83
N LEU A 590 -0.25 -23.56 -4.13
CA LEU A 590 0.34 -24.63 -3.33
C LEU A 590 -0.52 -24.91 -2.08
N ILE A 591 -0.99 -23.86 -1.41
CA ILE A 591 -1.90 -23.92 -0.26
C ILE A 591 -3.14 -24.74 -0.62
N ILE A 592 -3.84 -24.38 -1.72
CA ILE A 592 -5.08 -25.05 -2.13
C ILE A 592 -4.84 -26.56 -2.35
N LYS A 593 -3.74 -26.95 -3.01
CA LYS A 593 -3.43 -28.36 -3.28
C LYS A 593 -3.12 -29.14 -1.99
N LYS A 594 -2.25 -28.61 -1.13
CA LYS A 594 -1.89 -29.26 0.14
C LYS A 594 -3.12 -29.37 1.04
N PHE A 595 -3.84 -28.28 1.21
CA PHE A 595 -5.02 -28.23 2.06
C PHE A 595 -6.13 -29.18 1.59
N ALA A 596 -6.37 -29.27 0.28
CA ALA A 596 -7.35 -30.23 -0.25
C ALA A 596 -7.02 -31.67 0.20
N PHE A 597 -5.75 -32.08 0.15
CA PHE A 597 -5.34 -33.39 0.65
C PHE A 597 -5.49 -33.51 2.17
N GLU A 598 -5.09 -32.49 2.93
CA GLU A 598 -5.16 -32.47 4.39
C GLU A 598 -6.60 -32.56 4.93
N VAL A 599 -7.57 -31.92 4.27
CA VAL A 599 -9.00 -32.00 4.61
C VAL A 599 -9.48 -33.45 4.58
N PHE A 600 -9.19 -34.18 3.49
CA PHE A 600 -9.57 -35.59 3.41
C PHE A 600 -8.76 -36.45 4.39
N ASN A 601 -7.47 -36.16 4.58
CA ASN A 601 -6.63 -36.91 5.52
C ASN A 601 -7.16 -36.83 6.97
N ASN A 602 -7.59 -35.65 7.40
CA ASN A 602 -8.05 -35.41 8.76
C ASN A 602 -9.53 -35.78 8.98
N TYR A 603 -10.41 -35.55 7.99
CA TYR A 603 -11.86 -35.73 8.20
C TYR A 603 -12.43 -37.05 7.69
N THR A 604 -11.74 -37.78 6.81
CA THR A 604 -12.30 -39.03 6.25
C THR A 604 -12.64 -40.04 7.35
N ALA A 605 -11.81 -40.16 8.39
CA ALA A 605 -12.10 -41.03 9.52
C ALA A 605 -13.39 -40.60 10.27
N LEU A 606 -13.56 -39.29 10.52
CA LEU A 606 -14.76 -38.75 11.17
C LEU A 606 -16.02 -38.96 10.31
N VAL A 607 -15.92 -38.74 8.98
CA VAL A 607 -17.01 -38.95 8.02
C VAL A 607 -17.41 -40.44 7.95
N ILE A 608 -16.43 -41.35 7.90
CA ILE A 608 -16.70 -42.79 7.92
C ILE A 608 -17.39 -43.19 9.21
N THR A 609 -16.91 -42.71 10.36
CA THR A 609 -17.53 -42.98 11.67
C THR A 609 -18.96 -42.44 11.75
N ALA A 610 -19.19 -41.21 11.32
CA ALA A 610 -20.50 -40.55 11.41
C ALA A 610 -21.56 -41.17 10.48
N PHE A 611 -21.20 -41.50 9.23
CA PHE A 611 -22.19 -41.86 8.19
C PHE A 611 -22.16 -43.33 7.78
N PHE A 612 -20.99 -43.96 7.79
CA PHE A 612 -20.81 -45.29 7.17
C PHE A 612 -20.65 -46.42 8.20
N LYS A 613 -20.09 -46.13 9.38
CA LYS A 613 -19.77 -47.15 10.40
C LYS A 613 -21.01 -47.93 10.85
N GLY A 614 -22.13 -47.27 11.11
CA GLY A 614 -23.36 -47.93 11.54
C GLY A 614 -23.95 -48.88 10.49
N THR A 615 -23.76 -48.57 9.20
CA THR A 615 -24.30 -49.39 8.10
C THR A 615 -23.40 -50.58 7.77
N TYR A 616 -22.08 -50.39 7.76
CA TYR A 616 -21.14 -51.38 7.22
C TYR A 616 -20.27 -52.09 8.28
N PHE A 617 -20.03 -51.47 9.44
CA PHE A 617 -19.01 -51.91 10.40
C PHE A 617 -19.53 -52.13 11.83
N LYS A 618 -20.83 -51.85 12.08
CA LYS A 618 -21.50 -51.89 13.40
C LYS A 618 -20.94 -50.84 14.39
N CYS A 619 -21.82 -50.21 15.17
CA CYS A 619 -21.41 -49.25 16.21
C CYS A 619 -21.13 -49.98 17.52
N ASP A 620 -20.08 -49.55 18.24
CA ASP A 620 -19.69 -50.15 19.53
C ASP A 620 -20.25 -49.38 20.73
N GLY A 621 -20.79 -48.17 20.49
CA GLY A 621 -21.48 -47.33 21.48
C GLY A 621 -20.58 -46.33 22.23
N GLY A 622 -19.26 -46.33 21.97
CA GLY A 622 -18.27 -45.42 22.57
C GLY A 622 -18.40 -45.22 24.08
N PHE A 623 -18.13 -44.00 24.55
CA PHE A 623 -18.29 -43.60 25.96
C PHE A 623 -19.75 -43.62 26.45
N SER A 624 -20.72 -43.42 25.54
CA SER A 624 -22.15 -43.41 25.86
C SER A 624 -22.74 -44.80 26.15
N GLY A 625 -22.09 -45.89 25.71
CA GLY A 625 -22.59 -47.26 25.86
C GLY A 625 -23.84 -47.59 25.02
N ASP A 626 -24.34 -46.64 24.23
CA ASP A 626 -25.61 -46.75 23.50
C ASP A 626 -25.36 -47.36 22.10
N ALA A 627 -25.55 -48.67 21.95
CA ALA A 627 -25.23 -49.42 20.72
C ALA A 627 -26.16 -49.12 19.51
N GLY A 628 -27.10 -48.17 19.66
CA GLY A 628 -28.10 -47.81 18.67
C GLY A 628 -27.65 -46.76 17.65
N ASN A 629 -26.67 -45.91 17.97
CA ASN A 629 -26.14 -44.88 17.08
C ASN A 629 -24.59 -44.79 17.18
N CYS A 630 -23.94 -44.32 16.10
CA CYS A 630 -22.47 -44.20 16.04
C CYS A 630 -21.96 -42.86 16.63
N LEU A 631 -22.79 -42.16 17.42
CA LEU A 631 -22.47 -40.83 17.94
C LEU A 631 -21.40 -40.90 19.04
N GLY A 632 -21.50 -41.87 19.95
CA GLY A 632 -20.47 -42.08 20.99
C GLY A 632 -19.10 -42.44 20.42
N ASP A 633 -19.05 -43.16 19.30
CA ASP A 633 -17.79 -43.46 18.60
C ASP A 633 -17.19 -42.20 17.95
N LEU A 634 -18.04 -41.27 17.48
CA LEU A 634 -17.61 -39.98 16.94
C LEU A 634 -17.09 -39.06 18.06
N GLU A 635 -17.77 -39.03 19.21
CA GLU A 635 -17.35 -38.29 20.40
C GLU A 635 -15.96 -38.73 20.88
N GLU A 636 -15.75 -40.05 21.01
CA GLU A 636 -14.45 -40.61 21.40
C GLU A 636 -13.35 -40.21 20.41
N LEU A 637 -13.60 -40.32 19.10
CA LEU A 637 -12.64 -39.97 18.08
C LEU A 637 -12.28 -38.47 18.12
N LEU A 638 -13.27 -37.59 18.29
CA LEU A 638 -13.05 -36.15 18.43
C LEU A 638 -12.25 -35.82 19.70
N ALA A 639 -12.59 -36.43 20.83
CA ALA A 639 -11.87 -36.23 22.09
C ALA A 639 -10.39 -36.67 21.96
N VAL A 640 -10.13 -37.83 21.36
CA VAL A 640 -8.77 -38.32 21.11
C VAL A 640 -7.99 -37.38 20.18
N ILE A 641 -8.62 -36.86 19.13
CA ILE A 641 -7.99 -35.87 18.23
C ILE A 641 -7.58 -34.62 19.01
N PHE A 642 -8.48 -34.01 19.78
CA PHE A 642 -8.14 -32.82 20.57
C PHE A 642 -7.08 -33.10 21.62
N ILE A 643 -7.19 -34.20 22.39
CA ILE A 643 -6.18 -34.58 23.39
C ILE A 643 -4.81 -34.79 22.73
N THR A 644 -4.76 -35.47 21.59
CA THR A 644 -3.51 -35.69 20.85
C THR A 644 -2.92 -34.36 20.39
N ARG A 645 -3.75 -33.45 19.87
CA ARG A 645 -3.31 -32.11 19.45
C ARG A 645 -2.79 -31.29 20.63
N TYR A 646 -3.49 -31.27 21.76
CA TYR A 646 -3.02 -30.61 22.98
C TYR A 646 -1.72 -31.22 23.52
N ALA A 647 -1.61 -32.55 23.52
CA ALA A 647 -0.40 -33.23 23.98
C ALA A 647 0.79 -32.87 23.08
N LEU A 648 0.62 -32.90 21.76
CA LEU A 648 1.65 -32.47 20.81
C LEU A 648 1.97 -30.98 20.96
N ALA A 649 0.96 -30.13 21.17
CA ALA A 649 1.13 -28.70 21.41
C ALA A 649 1.97 -28.42 22.69
N LEU A 650 1.73 -29.19 23.76
CA LEU A 650 2.52 -29.07 24.99
C LEU A 650 3.93 -29.63 24.80
N ILE A 651 4.09 -30.79 24.14
CA ILE A 651 5.41 -31.38 23.89
C ILE A 651 6.25 -30.44 23.03
N GLY A 652 5.69 -29.85 21.97
CA GLY A 652 6.40 -28.87 21.15
C GLY A 652 6.82 -27.64 21.95
N ALA A 653 5.91 -27.07 22.76
CA ALA A 653 6.17 -25.88 23.58
C ALA A 653 7.27 -26.10 24.63
N PHE A 654 7.35 -27.31 25.20
CA PHE A 654 8.33 -27.65 26.22
C PHE A 654 9.53 -28.45 25.69
N SER A 655 9.60 -28.75 24.40
CA SER A 655 10.63 -29.61 23.82
C SER A 655 12.04 -29.09 24.09
N ARG A 656 12.32 -27.80 23.88
CA ARG A 656 13.64 -27.20 24.18
C ARG A 656 13.95 -27.10 25.69
N PRO A 657 13.11 -26.55 26.58
CA PRO A 657 13.42 -26.54 28.00
C PRO A 657 13.51 -27.95 28.60
N ILE A 658 12.76 -28.92 28.09
CA ILE A 658 12.90 -30.35 28.47
C ILE A 658 14.20 -30.92 27.91
N ASN A 659 14.59 -30.63 26.67
CA ASN A 659 15.85 -31.10 26.09
C ASN A 659 17.08 -30.46 26.76
N ASP A 660 17.00 -29.20 27.15
CA ASP A 660 18.02 -28.48 27.90
C ASP A 660 18.09 -28.99 29.34
N LEU A 661 16.94 -29.29 29.95
CA LEU A 661 16.85 -29.97 31.25
C LEU A 661 17.37 -31.40 31.18
N ILE A 662 17.08 -32.16 30.11
CA ILE A 662 17.62 -33.50 29.89
C ILE A 662 19.13 -33.42 29.67
N ALA A 663 19.63 -32.48 28.87
CA ALA A 663 21.07 -32.27 28.67
C ALA A 663 21.78 -31.85 29.97
N TYR A 664 21.11 -31.08 30.83
CA TYR A 664 21.57 -30.72 32.17
C TYR A 664 21.49 -31.89 33.17
N CYS A 665 20.47 -32.74 33.05
CA CYS A 665 20.21 -33.89 33.94
C CYS A 665 20.87 -35.19 33.49
N THR A 666 21.39 -35.29 32.26
CA THR A 666 22.29 -36.38 31.83
C THR A 666 23.73 -35.92 32.01
N PRO A 667 24.36 -36.16 33.18
CA PRO A 667 25.80 -36.04 33.28
C PRO A 667 26.40 -37.13 32.37
N SER A 668 27.21 -36.73 31.38
CA SER A 668 28.37 -37.44 30.81
C SER A 668 28.44 -38.99 30.84
N CYS A 669 27.33 -39.70 30.64
CA CYS A 669 27.28 -41.17 30.67
C CYS A 669 27.00 -41.76 29.28
N LEU A 670 27.81 -41.41 28.29
CA LEU A 670 28.06 -42.18 27.08
C LEU A 670 29.35 -41.64 26.48
N GLY A 671 30.48 -42.17 26.96
CA GLY A 671 31.73 -42.09 26.21
C GLY A 671 31.50 -42.71 24.84
N ALA A 672 31.53 -41.87 23.81
CA ALA A 672 31.79 -42.31 22.46
C ALA A 672 33.18 -41.77 22.12
N GLU A 673 34.11 -42.69 21.92
CA GLU A 673 35.51 -42.45 21.57
C GLU A 673 35.61 -41.42 20.43
N GLU A 674 36.29 -40.31 20.71
CA GLU A 674 36.89 -39.48 19.68
C GLU A 674 38.36 -39.89 19.62
N GLU A 675 38.74 -40.54 18.52
CA GLU A 675 40.09 -41.07 18.30
C GLU A 675 41.14 -39.97 18.39
N LEU A 676 42.10 -40.17 19.29
CA LEU A 676 43.38 -39.46 19.33
C LEU A 676 44.17 -39.71 18.03
N PRO A 677 44.68 -38.68 17.34
CA PRO A 677 45.89 -38.83 16.55
C PRO A 677 47.09 -38.84 17.51
N GLY A 678 47.92 -39.87 17.38
CA GLY A 678 49.11 -40.09 18.19
C GLY A 678 50.19 -39.01 18.04
N GLU A 679 51.06 -39.02 19.05
CA GLU A 679 52.28 -38.23 19.23
C GLU A 679 53.17 -38.16 17.97
N ASP A 680 53.67 -36.96 17.68
CA ASP A 680 55.07 -36.71 17.28
C ASP A 680 55.38 -35.21 17.51
N ASP A 681 56.13 -34.98 18.59
CA ASP A 681 57.09 -33.94 18.99
C ASP A 681 57.08 -32.47 18.47
N ASP A 682 57.29 -31.62 19.48
CA ASP A 682 58.01 -30.33 19.54
C ASP A 682 57.46 -29.09 18.82
N ASP A 683 56.90 -28.15 19.60
CA ASP A 683 57.55 -26.85 19.84
C ASP A 683 56.82 -26.02 20.92
N VAL A 684 57.62 -25.51 21.86
CA VAL A 684 57.24 -24.71 23.02
C VAL A 684 56.99 -23.26 22.60
N GLU A 685 55.79 -22.71 22.76
CA GLU A 685 55.57 -21.25 22.73
C GLU A 685 54.53 -20.76 23.77
N ASN A 686 55.09 -20.25 24.87
CA ASN A 686 54.78 -18.99 25.56
C ASN A 686 53.32 -18.69 26.00
N ASP A 687 53.06 -18.94 27.28
CA ASP A 687 51.89 -18.42 28.01
C ASP A 687 51.96 -16.88 28.13
N GLN A 688 51.15 -16.18 27.32
CA GLN A 688 50.70 -14.84 27.66
C GLN A 688 49.33 -14.95 28.33
N GLU A 689 49.22 -14.37 29.52
CA GLU A 689 47.95 -14.19 30.25
C GLU A 689 46.94 -13.46 29.35
N GLU A 690 46.07 -14.20 28.67
CA GLU A 690 44.84 -13.65 28.11
C GLU A 690 43.87 -13.34 29.25
N GLY A 691 43.37 -12.12 29.27
CA GLY A 691 42.29 -11.70 30.17
C GLY A 691 41.02 -12.55 29.98
N PRO A 692 39.95 -12.30 30.77
CA PRO A 692 38.73 -13.09 30.69
C PRO A 692 38.24 -13.19 29.24
N PRO A 693 37.78 -14.37 28.78
CA PRO A 693 37.40 -14.57 27.39
C PRO A 693 36.32 -13.54 27.02
N ALA A 694 36.57 -12.79 25.95
CA ALA A 694 35.61 -11.82 25.43
C ALA A 694 34.28 -12.55 25.15
N GLU A 695 33.17 -12.00 25.64
CA GLU A 695 31.83 -12.54 25.36
C GLU A 695 31.65 -12.69 23.84
N ALA A 696 31.33 -13.90 23.38
CA ALA A 696 31.09 -14.18 21.98
C ALA A 696 30.00 -13.24 21.43
N PRO A 697 30.16 -12.69 20.22
CA PRO A 697 29.23 -11.71 19.69
C PRO A 697 27.84 -12.32 19.44
N ARG A 698 26.78 -11.59 19.83
CA ARG A 698 25.36 -12.06 19.84
C ARG A 698 24.87 -12.69 18.53
N PHE A 699 25.36 -12.26 17.37
CA PHE A 699 24.96 -12.86 16.10
C PHE A 699 25.40 -14.33 15.95
N GLU A 700 26.44 -14.78 16.67
CA GLU A 700 26.87 -16.19 16.68
C GLU A 700 25.86 -17.09 17.42
N SER A 701 25.16 -16.57 18.43
CA SER A 701 24.08 -17.33 19.08
C SER A 701 22.82 -17.37 18.23
N GLU A 702 22.55 -16.33 17.44
CA GLU A 702 21.43 -16.30 16.48
C GLU A 702 21.62 -17.28 15.32
N LEU A 703 22.87 -17.49 14.87
CA LEU A 703 23.16 -18.47 13.83
C LEU A 703 22.86 -19.92 14.27
N LYS A 704 22.89 -20.19 15.59
CA LYS A 704 22.55 -21.50 16.15
C LYS A 704 21.03 -21.76 16.20
N LEU A 705 20.21 -20.73 15.95
CA LEU A 705 18.76 -20.86 15.88
C LEU A 705 18.32 -21.61 14.62
N GLU A 706 17.11 -22.18 14.67
CA GLU A 706 16.52 -22.88 13.53
C GLU A 706 16.18 -21.89 12.41
N GLU A 707 16.47 -22.26 11.17
CA GLU A 707 16.09 -21.46 10.02
C GLU A 707 14.57 -21.37 9.92
N TYR A 708 14.09 -20.15 9.68
CA TYR A 708 12.67 -19.91 9.52
C TYR A 708 12.28 -20.15 8.05
N GLU A 709 11.61 -21.28 7.78
CA GLU A 709 11.28 -21.69 6.39
C GLU A 709 10.14 -20.87 5.75
N GLY A 710 9.50 -19.98 6.52
CA GLY A 710 8.52 -19.01 6.03
C GLY A 710 7.15 -19.17 6.67
N MET A 711 6.34 -18.11 6.62
CA MET A 711 4.96 -18.16 7.13
C MET A 711 4.15 -19.24 6.41
N PHE A 712 4.37 -19.50 5.12
CA PHE A 712 3.68 -20.58 4.41
C PHE A 712 3.93 -21.95 5.06
N ASP A 713 5.14 -22.20 5.56
CA ASP A 713 5.41 -23.42 6.33
C ASP A 713 4.83 -23.30 7.73
N ASP A 714 4.81 -22.17 8.44
CA ASP A 714 3.97 -22.08 9.66
C ASP A 714 2.46 -22.20 9.38
N TYR A 715 2.01 -21.84 8.17
CA TYR A 715 0.63 -21.99 7.70
C TYR A 715 0.36 -23.42 7.20
N ALA A 716 1.38 -24.22 6.89
CA ALA A 716 1.22 -25.48 6.16
C ALA A 716 2.39 -26.47 6.35
N GLU A 717 3.14 -26.48 7.46
CA GLU A 717 4.43 -27.19 7.74
C GLU A 717 4.37 -28.66 7.33
N ILE A 718 4.50 -28.85 6.04
CA ILE A 718 4.97 -30.02 5.35
C ILE A 718 5.54 -29.53 4.01
N ALA A 719 6.79 -29.08 4.00
CA ALA A 719 7.72 -29.22 2.88
C ALA A 719 9.05 -28.62 3.33
N ARG A 720 10.21 -29.28 3.24
CA ARG A 720 10.72 -30.11 2.15
C ARG A 720 11.50 -31.30 2.72
N PRO A 721 11.47 -32.49 2.11
CA PRO A 721 12.59 -33.39 2.25
C PRO A 721 13.80 -32.65 1.67
N ARG A 722 14.90 -32.57 2.43
CA ARG A 722 16.24 -32.41 1.84
C ARG A 722 16.25 -33.22 0.55
N ARG A 723 16.44 -32.59 -0.62
CA ARG A 723 16.62 -33.32 -1.89
C ARG A 723 17.63 -34.42 -1.57
N PRO A 724 17.29 -35.71 -1.74
CA PRO A 724 18.23 -36.76 -1.43
C PRO A 724 19.42 -36.54 -2.35
N VAL A 725 20.58 -36.30 -1.74
CA VAL A 725 21.90 -36.33 -2.36
C VAL A 725 21.93 -37.58 -3.25
N VAL A 726 21.82 -37.40 -4.57
CA VAL A 726 21.90 -38.54 -5.48
C VAL A 726 23.35 -39.00 -5.51
N ARG A 727 23.54 -40.12 -4.83
CA ARG A 727 24.61 -41.12 -4.94
C ARG A 727 26.03 -40.63 -4.62
N ARG A 728 26.45 -40.91 -3.38
CA ARG A 728 27.62 -41.77 -3.11
C ARG A 728 27.38 -42.61 -1.84
N ARG A 729 27.92 -43.83 -1.88
CA ARG A 729 27.70 -45.04 -1.06
C ARG A 729 27.15 -44.84 0.37
N LEU A 730 26.14 -45.66 0.71
CA LEU A 730 25.53 -45.82 2.04
C LEU A 730 26.57 -45.97 3.17
N PRO A 731 26.46 -45.20 4.27
CA PRO A 731 26.89 -45.65 5.59
C PRO A 731 25.73 -45.73 6.59
N VAL A 732 26.00 -46.47 7.66
CA VAL A 732 25.12 -47.02 8.71
C VAL A 732 24.13 -46.00 9.32
N ILE A 733 22.91 -46.48 9.59
CA ILE A 733 21.76 -45.74 10.15
C ILE A 733 22.07 -45.29 11.59
N GLY A 734 22.39 -44.01 11.81
CA GLY A 734 22.64 -43.43 13.13
C GLY A 734 21.39 -42.79 13.78
N MET A 735 21.20 -43.04 15.08
CA MET A 735 20.10 -42.52 15.93
C MET A 735 19.93 -40.99 15.93
N ARG A 736 20.97 -40.20 15.62
CA ARG A 736 20.85 -38.73 15.48
C ARG A 736 19.85 -38.30 14.40
N ARG A 737 19.80 -39.01 13.26
CA ARG A 737 18.83 -38.70 12.18
C ARG A 737 17.40 -39.08 12.56
N LEU A 738 17.21 -40.08 13.41
CA LEU A 738 15.90 -40.38 13.98
C LEU A 738 15.48 -39.29 14.97
N ARG A 739 16.38 -38.80 15.82
CA ARG A 739 16.10 -37.72 16.78
C ARG A 739 15.67 -36.42 16.10
N GLU A 740 16.37 -36.03 15.03
CA GLU A 740 15.99 -34.87 14.19
C GLU A 740 14.62 -35.10 13.53
N ARG A 741 14.35 -36.31 13.01
CA ARG A 741 13.04 -36.67 12.46
C ARG A 741 11.91 -36.71 13.51
N TRP A 742 12.18 -37.11 14.74
CA TRP A 742 11.19 -37.17 15.81
C TRP A 742 10.83 -35.78 16.37
N ALA A 743 11.82 -34.90 16.56
CA ALA A 743 11.57 -33.50 16.88
C ALA A 743 10.79 -32.80 15.74
N TRP A 744 11.10 -33.15 14.49
CA TRP A 744 10.41 -32.67 13.29
C TRP A 744 8.96 -33.16 13.19
N VAL A 745 8.66 -34.43 13.51
CA VAL A 745 7.28 -34.97 13.55
C VAL A 745 6.42 -34.28 14.61
N VAL A 746 7.03 -33.85 15.72
CA VAL A 746 6.34 -33.13 16.81
C VAL A 746 6.13 -31.65 16.44
N ALA A 747 7.13 -31.01 15.81
CA ALA A 747 7.02 -29.64 15.32
C ALA A 747 5.92 -29.49 14.25
N SER A 748 5.87 -30.42 13.27
CA SER A 748 4.89 -30.49 12.16
C SER A 748 3.40 -30.55 12.56
N SER A 749 3.07 -30.51 13.85
CA SER A 749 1.69 -30.52 14.36
C SER A 749 1.16 -29.13 14.78
N MET A 750 2.00 -28.09 14.77
CA MET A 750 1.72 -26.75 15.31
C MET A 750 1.52 -25.65 14.23
N LEU A 751 0.59 -25.83 13.29
CA LEU A 751 0.50 -25.00 12.05
C LEU A 751 -0.82 -24.24 11.96
N SER A 752 -0.90 -23.18 11.16
CA SER A 752 -2.17 -22.52 10.87
C SER A 752 -3.13 -23.33 9.97
N SER A 753 -2.64 -24.23 9.10
CA SER A 753 -3.49 -25.23 8.44
C SER A 753 -4.18 -26.06 9.51
N ALA A 754 -3.48 -26.35 10.62
CA ALA A 754 -4.07 -27.02 11.76
C ALA A 754 -5.18 -26.17 12.40
N GLN A 755 -5.06 -24.84 12.44
CA GLN A 755 -6.10 -23.95 12.99
C GLN A 755 -7.30 -23.80 12.05
N VAL A 756 -7.08 -23.72 10.73
CA VAL A 756 -8.16 -23.75 9.73
C VAL A 756 -8.85 -25.12 9.74
N LEU A 757 -8.10 -26.23 9.85
CA LEU A 757 -8.64 -27.57 10.04
C LEU A 757 -9.39 -27.70 11.38
N GLN A 758 -8.92 -27.04 12.44
CA GLN A 758 -9.61 -27.02 13.73
C GLN A 758 -10.93 -26.22 13.66
N MET A 759 -10.99 -25.15 12.86
CA MET A 759 -12.24 -24.46 12.52
C MET A 759 -13.22 -25.38 11.79
N GLY A 760 -12.72 -26.24 10.89
CA GLY A 760 -13.56 -27.29 10.28
C GLY A 760 -14.10 -28.30 11.29
N LEU A 761 -13.28 -28.73 12.25
CA LEU A 761 -13.75 -29.60 13.34
C LEU A 761 -14.89 -28.94 14.14
N VAL A 762 -14.74 -27.65 14.45
CA VAL A 762 -15.76 -26.87 15.17
C VAL A 762 -17.03 -26.69 14.34
N SER A 763 -16.92 -26.36 13.06
CA SER A 763 -18.09 -26.06 12.23
C SER A 763 -18.85 -27.31 11.75
N MET A 764 -18.15 -28.43 11.50
CA MET A 764 -18.74 -29.65 10.89
C MET A 764 -19.14 -30.73 11.90
N PHE A 765 -18.43 -30.86 13.04
CA PHE A 765 -18.53 -32.03 13.91
C PHE A 765 -18.88 -31.73 15.37
N THR A 766 -19.20 -30.47 15.73
CA THR A 766 -19.61 -30.11 17.10
C THR A 766 -20.90 -30.79 17.56
N LEU A 767 -21.76 -31.24 16.63
CA LEU A 767 -22.93 -32.07 16.97
C LEU A 767 -22.56 -33.43 17.59
N GLY A 768 -21.32 -33.90 17.38
CA GLY A 768 -20.78 -35.09 18.04
C GLY A 768 -20.24 -34.83 19.45
N LEU A 769 -19.69 -33.64 19.70
CA LEU A 769 -19.16 -33.23 21.00
C LEU A 769 -19.37 -31.74 21.21
N TYR A 770 -20.35 -31.36 22.03
CA TYR A 770 -20.70 -29.95 22.26
C TYR A 770 -19.57 -29.13 22.91
N LEU A 771 -18.58 -29.77 23.53
CA LEU A 771 -17.39 -29.10 24.09
C LEU A 771 -16.33 -28.76 23.04
N THR A 772 -16.46 -29.18 21.79
CA THR A 772 -15.49 -28.94 20.71
C THR A 772 -15.10 -27.47 20.53
N PRO A 773 -16.02 -26.48 20.52
CA PRO A 773 -15.62 -25.07 20.38
C PRO A 773 -14.84 -24.55 21.61
N LEU A 774 -15.14 -25.05 22.81
CA LEU A 774 -14.40 -24.70 24.03
C LEU A 774 -12.97 -25.27 24.00
N LEU A 775 -12.83 -26.53 23.59
CA LEU A 775 -11.53 -27.17 23.36
C LEU A 775 -10.76 -26.44 22.25
N GLY A 776 -11.44 -26.01 21.19
CA GLY A 776 -10.84 -25.19 20.14
C GLY A 776 -10.31 -23.85 20.66
N ALA A 777 -11.07 -23.14 21.50
CA ALA A 777 -10.65 -21.85 22.04
C ALA A 777 -9.41 -21.98 22.93
N GLY A 778 -9.35 -23.02 23.76
CA GLY A 778 -8.14 -23.31 24.55
C GLY A 778 -6.91 -23.58 23.68
N GLU A 779 -7.09 -24.26 22.54
CA GLU A 779 -6.00 -24.60 21.62
C GLU A 779 -5.45 -23.35 20.94
N VAL A 780 -6.31 -22.49 20.39
CA VAL A 780 -5.91 -21.23 19.76
C VAL A 780 -5.18 -20.33 20.75
N LEU A 781 -5.66 -20.27 22.01
CA LEU A 781 -5.03 -19.45 23.04
C LEU A 781 -3.61 -19.92 23.38
N LEU A 782 -3.39 -21.23 23.46
CA LEU A 782 -2.07 -21.82 23.64
C LEU A 782 -1.18 -21.54 22.42
N GLN A 783 -1.72 -21.73 21.22
CA GLN A 783 -1.01 -21.58 19.95
C GLN A 783 -0.44 -20.17 19.77
N ILE A 784 -1.23 -19.12 20.05
CA ILE A 784 -0.78 -17.72 19.99
C ILE A 784 0.53 -17.52 20.77
N ARG A 785 0.68 -18.16 21.93
CA ARG A 785 1.86 -18.00 22.80
C ARG A 785 3.04 -18.84 22.36
N VAL A 786 2.77 -20.07 21.93
CA VAL A 786 3.79 -20.98 21.41
C VAL A 786 4.42 -20.39 20.14
N ASP A 787 3.61 -19.90 19.21
CA ASP A 787 4.10 -19.30 17.97
C ASP A 787 4.89 -18.03 18.23
N ALA A 788 4.41 -17.18 19.14
CA ALA A 788 5.15 -15.99 19.57
C ALA A 788 6.51 -16.34 20.19
N TYR A 789 6.58 -17.43 20.97
CA TYR A 789 7.84 -17.91 21.56
C TYR A 789 8.78 -18.50 20.50
N LYS A 790 8.26 -19.34 19.60
CA LYS A 790 9.02 -19.92 18.48
C LYS A 790 9.69 -18.83 17.66
N LEU A 791 8.91 -17.82 17.25
CA LEU A 791 9.38 -16.72 16.42
C LEU A 791 10.41 -15.80 17.11
N THR A 792 10.34 -15.66 18.44
CA THR A 792 11.21 -14.73 19.18
C THR A 792 12.42 -15.39 19.84
N ALA A 793 12.39 -16.70 20.08
CA ALA A 793 13.44 -17.40 20.84
C ALA A 793 14.02 -18.62 20.13
N LEU A 794 13.29 -19.25 19.20
CA LEU A 794 13.69 -20.54 18.63
C LEU A 794 14.15 -20.47 17.18
N SER A 795 13.59 -19.53 16.43
CA SER A 795 13.81 -19.35 14.99
C SER A 795 14.66 -18.13 14.69
N GLN A 796 15.37 -18.18 13.57
CA GLN A 796 15.99 -17.03 12.92
C GLN A 796 14.92 -16.03 12.45
N ARG A 797 15.31 -14.77 12.26
CA ARG A 797 14.37 -13.73 11.87
C ARG A 797 13.87 -13.97 10.43
N PRO A 798 12.54 -14.02 10.19
CA PRO A 798 12.03 -14.00 8.83
C PRO A 798 12.35 -12.70 8.11
N ASP A 799 12.52 -12.81 6.80
CA ASP A 799 12.50 -11.64 5.93
C ASP A 799 11.10 -11.00 5.94
N PRO A 800 10.98 -9.69 6.17
CA PRO A 800 9.69 -9.02 6.22
C PRO A 800 9.06 -8.99 4.83
N THR A 801 7.84 -9.49 4.72
CA THR A 801 7.07 -9.49 3.48
C THR A 801 5.76 -8.72 3.65
N PRO A 802 5.44 -7.77 2.76
CA PRO A 802 4.14 -7.12 2.74
C PRO A 802 3.05 -8.11 2.32
N ALA A 803 1.85 -7.94 2.87
CA ALA A 803 0.67 -8.72 2.54
C ALA A 803 -0.59 -7.85 2.64
N GLU A 804 -1.51 -8.01 1.69
CA GLU A 804 -2.81 -7.34 1.68
C GLU A 804 -3.88 -8.17 2.42
N SER A 805 -3.87 -9.48 2.16
CA SER A 805 -4.84 -10.42 2.72
C SER A 805 -4.13 -11.70 3.21
N VAL A 806 -4.89 -12.57 3.89
CA VAL A 806 -4.41 -13.92 4.23
C VAL A 806 -4.27 -14.79 2.96
N GLY A 807 -4.71 -14.31 1.80
CA GLY A 807 -4.64 -15.02 0.52
C GLY A 807 -5.68 -16.13 0.42
N SER A 808 -5.30 -17.26 -0.20
CA SER A 808 -6.19 -18.41 -0.43
C SER A 808 -6.86 -18.97 0.83
N TRP A 809 -6.31 -18.71 2.02
CA TRP A 809 -6.90 -19.17 3.29
C TRP A 809 -8.33 -18.65 3.51
N GLY A 810 -8.67 -17.44 3.03
CA GLY A 810 -10.05 -16.92 3.10
C GLY A 810 -11.02 -17.77 2.29
N VAL A 811 -10.64 -18.14 1.05
CA VAL A 811 -11.41 -19.03 0.18
C VAL A 811 -11.58 -20.41 0.80
N LEU A 812 -10.53 -20.92 1.45
CA LEU A 812 -10.60 -22.20 2.17
C LEU A 812 -11.56 -22.13 3.36
N MET A 813 -11.52 -21.08 4.17
CA MET A 813 -12.45 -20.90 5.30
C MET A 813 -13.92 -20.88 4.82
N GLU A 814 -14.20 -20.20 3.71
CA GLU A 814 -15.52 -20.18 3.09
C GLU A 814 -15.97 -21.58 2.64
N SER A 815 -15.07 -22.33 2.00
CA SER A 815 -15.34 -23.70 1.54
C SER A 815 -15.66 -24.65 2.71
N MET A 816 -15.00 -24.48 3.86
CA MET A 816 -15.28 -25.26 5.06
C MET A 816 -16.64 -24.90 5.65
N GLY A 817 -16.99 -23.61 5.68
CA GLY A 817 -18.32 -23.19 6.10
C GLY A 817 -19.43 -23.73 5.19
N LEU A 818 -19.15 -24.03 3.92
CA LEU A 818 -20.10 -24.67 3.01
C LEU A 818 -20.20 -26.19 3.29
N LEU A 819 -19.06 -26.86 3.47
CA LEU A 819 -19.02 -28.29 3.85
C LEU A 819 -19.72 -28.53 5.20
N ALA A 820 -19.64 -27.59 6.14
CA ALA A 820 -20.35 -27.64 7.41
C ALA A 820 -21.88 -27.73 7.27
N VAL A 821 -22.47 -27.12 6.24
CA VAL A 821 -23.92 -27.24 5.97
C VAL A 821 -24.27 -28.70 5.67
N TYR A 822 -23.54 -29.34 4.77
CA TYR A 822 -23.76 -30.73 4.38
C TYR A 822 -23.48 -31.70 5.52
N CYS A 823 -22.38 -31.51 6.26
CA CYS A 823 -22.02 -32.36 7.39
C CYS A 823 -23.06 -32.27 8.52
N ASN A 824 -23.48 -31.06 8.92
CA ASN A 824 -24.45 -30.89 9.99
C ASN A 824 -25.83 -31.43 9.60
N ALA A 825 -26.30 -31.18 8.37
CA ALA A 825 -27.55 -31.76 7.87
C ALA A 825 -27.49 -33.30 7.84
N GLY A 826 -26.36 -33.85 7.40
CA GLY A 826 -26.13 -35.29 7.39
C GLY A 826 -26.16 -35.89 8.79
N ILE A 827 -25.44 -35.30 9.75
CA ILE A 827 -25.33 -35.83 11.11
C ILE A 827 -26.72 -35.89 11.74
N ILE A 828 -27.51 -34.82 11.64
CA ILE A 828 -28.88 -34.77 12.17
C ILE A 828 -29.74 -35.92 11.63
N VAL A 829 -29.70 -36.18 10.31
CA VAL A 829 -30.48 -37.26 9.68
C VAL A 829 -29.97 -38.64 10.08
N ALA A 830 -28.66 -38.78 10.30
CA ALA A 830 -28.02 -40.04 10.66
C ALA A 830 -28.19 -40.40 12.15
N THR A 831 -28.31 -39.43 13.05
CA THR A 831 -28.32 -39.64 14.51
C THR A 831 -29.71 -39.62 15.13
N THR A 832 -30.68 -38.91 14.51
CA THR A 832 -32.02 -38.76 15.09
C THR A 832 -32.82 -40.06 14.97
N LYS A 833 -33.11 -40.69 16.12
CA LYS A 833 -33.82 -41.98 16.20
C LYS A 833 -35.17 -41.95 15.49
N SER A 834 -35.93 -40.86 15.61
CA SER A 834 -37.24 -40.68 14.94
C SER A 834 -37.17 -40.72 13.41
N PHE A 835 -36.01 -40.40 12.81
CA PHE A 835 -35.84 -40.46 11.36
C PHE A 835 -35.55 -41.86 10.83
N HIS A 836 -35.08 -42.79 11.68
CA HIS A 836 -34.84 -44.19 11.28
C HIS A 836 -36.12 -44.96 10.96
N ALA A 837 -37.28 -44.51 11.46
CA ALA A 837 -38.58 -45.09 11.15
C ALA A 837 -39.02 -44.86 9.68
N TYR A 838 -38.45 -43.85 9.00
CA TYR A 838 -38.79 -43.52 7.62
C TYR A 838 -37.99 -44.31 6.59
N SER A 839 -38.57 -44.49 5.40
CA SER A 839 -37.91 -45.14 4.27
C SER A 839 -36.62 -44.41 3.86
N SER A 840 -35.69 -45.10 3.20
CA SER A 840 -34.43 -44.50 2.74
C SER A 840 -34.62 -43.30 1.82
N LEU A 841 -35.65 -43.32 0.96
CA LEU A 841 -35.98 -42.18 0.10
C LEU A 841 -36.44 -40.96 0.91
N GLN A 842 -37.29 -41.17 1.92
CA GLN A 842 -37.77 -40.10 2.80
C GLN A 842 -36.62 -39.47 3.60
N ARG A 843 -35.67 -40.27 4.10
CA ARG A 843 -34.48 -39.76 4.79
C ARG A 843 -33.61 -38.87 3.90
N VAL A 844 -33.43 -39.24 2.62
CA VAL A 844 -32.72 -38.39 1.64
C VAL A 844 -33.46 -37.09 1.37
N ILE A 845 -34.80 -37.12 1.27
CA ILE A 845 -35.60 -35.90 1.11
C ILE A 845 -35.45 -35.00 2.34
N ILE A 846 -35.51 -35.55 3.55
CA ILE A 846 -35.31 -34.80 4.80
C ILE A 846 -33.91 -34.17 4.83
N PHE A 847 -32.87 -34.91 4.42
CA PHE A 847 -31.51 -34.37 4.28
C PHE A 847 -31.49 -33.12 3.40
N PHE A 848 -32.04 -33.18 2.19
CA PHE A 848 -32.07 -32.02 1.30
C PHE A 848 -32.90 -30.87 1.88
N VAL A 849 -34.01 -31.14 2.57
CA VAL A 849 -34.82 -30.08 3.22
C VAL A 849 -34.00 -29.37 4.30
N VAL A 850 -33.34 -30.12 5.20
CA VAL A 850 -32.51 -29.54 6.26
C VAL A 850 -31.32 -28.79 5.66
N GLU A 851 -30.67 -29.35 4.64
CA GLU A 851 -29.58 -28.72 3.89
C GLU A 851 -30.02 -27.37 3.30
N GLN A 852 -31.15 -27.32 2.58
CA GLN A 852 -31.65 -26.09 1.99
C GLN A 852 -32.03 -25.04 3.05
N CYS A 853 -32.56 -25.45 4.20
CA CYS A 853 -32.84 -24.55 5.32
C CYS A 853 -31.55 -23.93 5.89
N LEU A 854 -30.52 -24.75 6.14
CA LEU A 854 -29.23 -24.28 6.64
C LEU A 854 -28.50 -23.41 5.60
N LEU A 855 -28.57 -23.76 4.32
CA LEU A 855 -28.00 -22.95 3.24
C LEU A 855 -28.72 -21.60 3.10
N ALA A 856 -30.05 -21.57 3.19
CA ALA A 856 -30.83 -20.34 3.19
C ALA A 856 -30.46 -19.43 4.37
N LEU A 857 -30.26 -20.01 5.57
CA LEU A 857 -29.76 -19.27 6.73
C LEU A 857 -28.37 -18.67 6.48
N LYS A 858 -27.45 -19.46 5.90
CA LYS A 858 -26.11 -18.98 5.54
C LYS A 858 -26.17 -17.79 4.57
N LEU A 859 -26.94 -17.93 3.48
CA LEU A 859 -27.11 -16.88 2.48
C LEU A 859 -27.79 -15.63 3.06
N ALA A 860 -28.72 -15.79 4.00
CA ALA A 860 -29.35 -14.66 4.68
C ALA A 860 -28.34 -13.86 5.52
N VAL A 861 -27.38 -14.52 6.18
CA VAL A 861 -26.30 -13.84 6.91
C VAL A 861 -25.36 -13.11 5.95
N HIS A 862 -24.97 -13.74 4.83
CA HIS A 862 -24.15 -13.07 3.82
C HIS A 862 -24.85 -11.84 3.23
N ALA A 863 -26.16 -11.92 2.95
CA ALA A 863 -26.92 -10.80 2.41
C ALA A 863 -27.15 -9.65 3.43
N TYR A 864 -26.96 -9.91 4.72
CA TYR A 864 -27.15 -8.91 5.78
C TYR A 864 -25.90 -8.04 6.02
N ILE A 865 -24.72 -8.54 5.70
CA ILE A 865 -23.44 -7.87 5.96
C ILE A 865 -22.96 -7.26 4.65
N ASP A 866 -22.76 -5.93 4.64
CA ASP A 866 -22.16 -5.26 3.49
C ASP A 866 -20.67 -5.62 3.37
N ASP A 867 -20.22 -6.02 2.17
CA ASP A 867 -18.81 -6.37 1.88
C ASP A 867 -17.82 -5.24 2.24
N GLU A 868 -18.28 -4.00 2.17
CA GLU A 868 -17.51 -2.82 2.56
C GLU A 868 -18.36 -1.86 3.42
N PRO A 869 -18.12 -1.79 4.73
CA PRO A 869 -18.88 -0.90 5.61
C PRO A 869 -18.55 0.57 5.32
N THR A 870 -19.55 1.46 5.47
CA THR A 870 -19.43 2.90 5.17
C THR A 870 -18.20 3.60 5.79
N PRO A 871 -17.78 3.32 7.05
CA PRO A 871 -16.60 3.98 7.60
C PRO A 871 -15.30 3.56 6.90
N LEU A 872 -15.22 2.33 6.39
CA LEU A 872 -14.04 1.84 5.68
C LEU A 872 -13.92 2.49 4.30
N ALA A 873 -15.04 2.62 3.58
CA ALA A 873 -15.10 3.30 2.30
C ALA A 873 -14.71 4.80 2.45
N GLU A 874 -15.22 5.47 3.49
CA GLU A 874 -14.85 6.85 3.81
C GLU A 874 -13.35 6.98 4.14
N LEU A 875 -12.78 6.03 4.89
CA LEU A 875 -11.35 6.00 5.19
C LEU A 875 -10.49 5.84 3.93
N LYS A 876 -10.86 4.94 3.01
CA LYS A 876 -10.15 4.76 1.72
C LYS A 876 -10.21 6.04 0.88
N LYS A 877 -11.40 6.65 0.77
CA LYS A 877 -11.60 7.93 0.06
C LYS A 877 -10.79 9.06 0.69
N ARG A 878 -10.80 9.17 2.02
CA ARG A 878 -10.00 10.15 2.76
C ARG A 878 -8.52 9.97 2.48
N ASN A 879 -8.01 8.75 2.58
CA ASN A 879 -6.59 8.48 2.35
C ASN A 879 -6.20 8.81 0.91
N ALA A 880 -7.02 8.45 -0.08
CA ALA A 880 -6.81 8.84 -1.48
C ALA A 880 -6.81 10.36 -1.66
N HIS A 881 -7.74 11.07 -1.01
CA HIS A 881 -7.81 12.54 -1.04
C HIS A 881 -6.57 13.20 -0.41
N VAL A 882 -6.11 12.71 0.74
CA VAL A 882 -4.90 13.23 1.41
C VAL A 882 -3.66 13.04 0.52
N VAL A 883 -3.51 11.86 -0.10
CA VAL A 883 -2.40 11.60 -1.04
C VAL A 883 -2.49 12.53 -2.25
N ALA A 884 -3.68 12.67 -2.84
CA ALA A 884 -3.90 13.55 -3.98
C ALA A 884 -3.63 15.02 -3.64
N ARG A 885 -4.06 15.51 -2.47
CA ARG A 885 -3.84 16.88 -2.02
C ARG A 885 -2.36 17.24 -1.92
N HIS A 886 -1.54 16.33 -1.39
CA HIS A 886 -0.11 16.59 -1.17
C HIS A 886 0.74 16.32 -2.41
N LYS A 887 0.43 15.27 -3.19
CA LYS A 887 1.19 14.92 -4.40
C LYS A 887 0.74 15.68 -5.65
N ASN A 888 -0.56 15.99 -5.74
CA ASN A 888 -1.14 16.78 -6.82
C ASN A 888 -1.52 18.15 -6.26
N ALA A 889 -0.54 18.92 -5.79
CA ALA A 889 -0.75 20.32 -5.43
C ALA A 889 -1.19 21.09 -6.70
N VAL A 890 -2.48 21.04 -6.98
CA VAL A 890 -3.14 21.99 -7.87
C VAL A 890 -3.01 23.33 -7.16
N PHE A 891 -2.36 24.28 -7.82
CA PHE A 891 -2.19 25.63 -7.29
C PHE A 891 -3.58 26.25 -7.03
N ASP A 892 -3.70 26.97 -5.92
CA ASP A 892 -4.92 27.64 -5.43
C ASP A 892 -5.58 28.61 -6.44
N ASP A 893 -4.97 28.85 -7.61
CA ASP A 893 -5.54 29.68 -8.69
C ASP A 893 -6.82 29.08 -9.31
N ASP A 894 -7.15 27.81 -9.03
CA ASP A 894 -8.36 27.13 -9.52
C ASP A 894 -9.56 27.17 -8.52
N LEU A 895 -9.41 27.74 -7.32
CA LEU A 895 -10.46 27.72 -6.28
C LEU A 895 -11.60 28.75 -6.45
N ASP A 896 -11.53 29.63 -7.44
CA ASP A 896 -12.63 30.56 -7.75
C ASP A 896 -13.73 29.95 -8.63
N VAL A 897 -13.64 28.65 -8.96
CA VAL A 897 -14.67 27.95 -9.74
C VAL A 897 -15.35 26.89 -8.86
N GLY A 898 -16.59 27.19 -8.47
CA GLY A 898 -17.55 26.37 -7.72
C GLY A 898 -17.20 24.89 -7.52
N GLY A 899 -17.05 24.52 -6.25
CA GLY A 899 -16.52 23.24 -5.75
C GLY A 899 -17.35 21.97 -5.94
N ASP A 900 -18.12 21.82 -7.02
CA ASP A 900 -18.92 20.60 -7.25
C ASP A 900 -18.45 19.72 -8.42
N ALA A 901 -17.37 20.07 -9.14
CA ALA A 901 -16.98 19.36 -10.37
C ALA A 901 -15.59 18.68 -10.38
N ILE A 902 -14.81 18.71 -9.29
CA ILE A 902 -13.45 18.12 -9.23
C ILE A 902 -13.48 16.67 -8.69
N ALA A 903 -14.66 16.10 -8.45
CA ALA A 903 -14.81 14.67 -8.16
C ALA A 903 -14.82 13.86 -9.47
N VAL A 904 -13.71 13.86 -10.21
CA VAL A 904 -13.47 12.79 -11.19
C VAL A 904 -12.75 11.68 -10.42
N ASP A 905 -13.50 10.61 -10.14
CA ASP A 905 -12.99 9.40 -9.49
C ASP A 905 -11.72 8.91 -10.21
N ALA A 906 -10.57 8.99 -9.53
CA ALA A 906 -9.32 8.38 -9.99
C ALA A 906 -9.46 6.86 -10.22
N ASP A 907 -10.43 6.23 -9.55
CA ASP A 907 -10.81 4.83 -9.78
C ASP A 907 -11.53 4.61 -11.11
N ALA A 908 -12.24 5.60 -11.67
CA ALA A 908 -12.86 5.50 -12.99
C ALA A 908 -11.83 5.52 -14.12
N LEU A 909 -10.71 6.24 -13.95
CA LEU A 909 -9.60 6.31 -14.93
C LEU A 909 -8.80 5.01 -15.02
N SER A 910 -8.64 4.27 -13.91
CA SER A 910 -7.90 3.00 -13.89
C SER A 910 -8.73 1.82 -14.45
N VAL A 911 -10.03 1.78 -14.16
CA VAL A 911 -10.95 0.76 -14.69
C VAL A 911 -11.27 0.98 -16.18
N ALA A 912 -11.24 2.24 -16.63
CA ALA A 912 -11.34 2.62 -18.04
C ALA A 912 -10.13 2.17 -18.88
N ALA A 913 -8.91 2.39 -18.37
CA ALA A 913 -7.68 1.98 -19.05
C ALA A 913 -7.60 0.45 -19.25
N LEU A 914 -8.17 -0.33 -18.33
CA LEU A 914 -8.27 -1.78 -18.40
C LEU A 914 -9.32 -2.29 -19.41
N ARG A 915 -10.25 -1.44 -19.88
CA ARG A 915 -11.33 -1.79 -20.81
C ARG A 915 -11.10 -1.34 -22.25
N ALA A 916 -9.95 -0.76 -22.59
CA ALA A 916 -9.61 -0.33 -23.94
C ALA A 916 -9.30 -1.53 -24.88
N LYS A 917 -10.29 -2.39 -25.11
CA LYS A 917 -10.32 -3.35 -26.22
C LYS A 917 -10.79 -2.60 -27.47
N ARG A 918 -9.89 -2.51 -28.46
CA ARG A 918 -10.14 -2.13 -29.87
C ARG A 918 -11.11 -0.95 -30.05
N VAL A 919 -10.59 0.27 -29.92
CA VAL A 919 -11.22 1.45 -30.54
C VAL A 919 -11.32 1.19 -32.05
N ALA A 920 -12.51 1.32 -32.62
CA ALA A 920 -12.71 1.06 -34.05
C ALA A 920 -11.88 2.06 -34.88
N ARG A 921 -11.44 1.68 -36.10
CA ARG A 921 -10.68 2.57 -37.00
C ARG A 921 -11.27 4.00 -37.16
N PRO A 922 -12.59 4.23 -37.23
CA PRO A 922 -13.16 5.59 -37.27
C PRO A 922 -12.96 6.38 -35.96
N GLU A 923 -13.21 5.77 -34.81
CA GLU A 923 -13.04 6.42 -33.49
C GLU A 923 -11.57 6.75 -33.18
N ALA A 924 -10.62 5.97 -33.70
CA ALA A 924 -9.19 6.25 -33.56
C ALA A 924 -8.78 7.56 -34.25
N LYS A 925 -9.40 7.90 -35.39
CA LYS A 925 -9.17 9.18 -36.09
C LYS A 925 -9.77 10.36 -35.33
N ARG A 926 -10.97 10.18 -34.76
CA ARG A 926 -11.60 11.17 -33.88
C ARG A 926 -10.75 11.45 -32.64
N LEU A 927 -10.23 10.41 -32.01
CA LEU A 927 -9.34 10.53 -30.85
C LEU A 927 -8.04 11.26 -31.19
N GLU A 928 -7.44 10.98 -32.36
CA GLU A 928 -6.24 11.68 -32.82
C GLU A 928 -6.49 13.16 -33.11
N TYR A 929 -7.65 13.49 -33.68
CA TYR A 929 -8.09 14.87 -33.91
C TYR A 929 -8.23 15.65 -32.58
N LEU A 930 -8.96 15.10 -31.60
CA LEU A 930 -9.12 15.75 -30.29
C LEU A 930 -7.79 15.92 -29.56
N ARG A 931 -6.87 14.95 -29.65
CA ARG A 931 -5.51 15.07 -29.08
C ARG A 931 -4.72 16.21 -29.71
N ARG A 932 -4.81 16.40 -31.03
CA ARG A 932 -4.17 17.55 -31.71
C ARG A 932 -4.78 18.89 -31.27
N LYS A 933 -6.10 18.95 -31.13
CA LYS A 933 -6.79 20.14 -30.59
C LYS A 933 -6.39 20.45 -29.15
N LEU A 934 -6.28 19.44 -28.30
CA LEU A 934 -5.81 19.58 -26.91
C LEU A 934 -4.39 20.18 -26.87
N LEU A 935 -3.46 19.65 -27.67
CA LEU A 935 -2.10 20.19 -27.80
C LEU A 935 -2.07 21.65 -28.28
N GLY A 936 -2.99 22.02 -29.18
CA GLY A 936 -3.18 23.40 -29.62
C GLY A 936 -3.68 24.30 -28.47
N CYS A 937 -4.70 23.86 -27.75
CA CYS A 937 -5.26 24.57 -26.59
C CYS A 937 -4.21 24.77 -25.48
N ASP A 938 -3.37 23.77 -25.21
CA ASP A 938 -2.28 23.86 -24.22
C ASP A 938 -1.19 24.85 -24.65
N LYS A 939 -0.99 25.04 -25.96
CA LYS A 939 -0.08 26.06 -26.48
C LYS A 939 -0.70 27.45 -26.32
N ASP A 940 -1.95 27.62 -26.71
CA ASP A 940 -2.68 28.89 -26.57
C ASP A 940 -2.74 29.34 -25.10
N LEU A 941 -3.02 28.42 -24.17
CA LEU A 941 -3.03 28.70 -22.73
C LEU A 941 -1.66 29.12 -22.21
N ARG A 942 -0.57 28.52 -22.71
CA ARG A 942 0.80 28.94 -22.34
C ARG A 942 1.09 30.36 -22.82
N ASP A 943 0.72 30.68 -24.05
CA ASP A 943 0.93 31.99 -24.65
C ASP A 943 0.08 33.06 -23.94
N LEU A 944 -1.19 32.78 -23.63
CA LEU A 944 -2.07 33.67 -22.86
C LEU A 944 -1.59 33.88 -21.42
N ARG A 945 -1.11 32.82 -20.75
CA ARG A 945 -0.50 32.94 -19.41
C ARG A 945 0.76 33.80 -19.42
N GLN A 946 1.56 33.72 -20.49
CA GLN A 946 2.71 34.60 -20.66
C GLN A 946 2.27 36.06 -20.83
N GLN A 947 1.29 36.32 -21.70
CA GLN A 947 0.72 37.66 -21.88
C GLN A 947 0.12 38.22 -20.58
N TYR A 948 -0.55 37.38 -19.79
CA TYR A 948 -1.09 37.75 -18.49
C TYR A 948 0.01 38.15 -17.50
N ARG A 949 1.11 37.37 -17.44
CA ARG A 949 2.28 37.71 -16.60
C ARG A 949 2.89 39.04 -17.01
N ASP A 950 3.06 39.26 -18.31
CA ASP A 950 3.65 40.49 -18.84
C ASP A 950 2.75 41.71 -18.56
N ALA A 951 1.42 41.56 -18.64
CA ALA A 951 0.45 42.60 -18.29
C ALA A 951 0.44 42.89 -16.78
N THR A 952 0.40 41.86 -15.94
CA THR A 952 0.36 42.00 -14.47
C THR A 952 1.69 42.55 -13.91
N ALA A 953 2.79 42.40 -14.64
CA ALA A 953 4.06 43.03 -14.30
C ALA A 953 4.01 44.57 -14.42
N GLN A 954 3.16 45.11 -15.30
CA GLN A 954 3.08 46.54 -15.61
C GLN A 954 1.91 47.25 -14.92
N GLU A 955 0.76 46.57 -14.77
CA GLU A 955 -0.47 47.15 -14.21
C GLU A 955 -1.09 46.31 -13.09
N VAL A 956 -1.82 46.98 -12.18
CA VAL A 956 -2.63 46.37 -11.12
C VAL A 956 -4.08 46.80 -11.31
N TYR A 957 -4.99 45.85 -11.50
CA TYR A 957 -6.41 46.12 -11.64
C TYR A 957 -7.07 46.35 -10.26
N ASN A 958 -7.78 47.46 -10.09
CA ASN A 958 -8.56 47.73 -8.88
C ASN A 958 -10.04 47.41 -9.13
N GLU A 959 -10.55 46.35 -8.51
CA GLU A 959 -11.94 45.90 -8.68
C GLU A 959 -12.98 46.92 -8.22
N THR A 960 -12.64 47.74 -7.21
CA THR A 960 -13.59 48.72 -6.65
C THR A 960 -13.83 49.92 -7.56
N GLU A 961 -12.78 50.40 -8.22
CA GLU A 961 -12.81 51.56 -9.14
C GLU A 961 -12.95 51.13 -10.62
N GLY A 962 -12.68 49.85 -10.93
CA GLY A 962 -12.78 49.22 -12.23
C GLY A 962 -11.67 49.59 -13.23
N VAL A 963 -10.61 50.28 -12.79
CA VAL A 963 -9.52 50.76 -13.67
C VAL A 963 -8.19 50.21 -13.16
N SER A 964 -7.24 49.97 -14.07
CA SER A 964 -5.88 49.58 -13.73
C SER A 964 -4.98 50.76 -13.42
N TYR A 965 -4.02 50.53 -12.52
CA TYR A 965 -3.00 51.48 -12.10
C TYR A 965 -1.62 50.97 -12.49
N SER A 966 -0.69 51.87 -12.80
CA SER A 966 0.70 51.48 -13.07
C SER A 966 1.38 50.99 -11.79
N ARG A 967 2.14 49.88 -11.88
CA ARG A 967 2.97 49.42 -10.75
C ARG A 967 4.14 50.35 -10.44
N GLU A 968 4.72 50.98 -11.45
CA GLU A 968 5.83 51.92 -11.29
C GLU A 968 5.36 53.25 -10.69
N HIS A 969 4.15 53.67 -11.01
CA HIS A 969 3.53 54.90 -10.52
C HIS A 969 2.10 54.64 -10.04
N PRO A 970 1.92 54.29 -8.74
CA PRO A 970 0.62 53.89 -8.18
C PRO A 970 -0.49 54.94 -8.32
N ASP A 971 -0.13 56.22 -8.39
CA ASP A 971 -1.09 57.33 -8.54
C ASP A 971 -1.58 57.54 -9.98
N LEU A 972 -0.97 56.85 -10.95
CA LEU A 972 -1.28 56.96 -12.37
C LEU A 972 -2.31 55.90 -12.78
N ALA A 973 -3.57 56.33 -12.87
CA ALA A 973 -4.62 55.51 -13.49
C ALA A 973 -4.36 55.36 -15.00
N LEU A 974 -4.46 54.14 -15.50
CA LEU A 974 -4.18 53.79 -16.90
C LEU A 974 -5.43 53.83 -17.80
N GLY A 975 -6.58 54.21 -17.25
CA GLY A 975 -7.83 54.33 -18.00
C GLY A 975 -7.73 55.36 -19.12
N MET A 976 -8.12 55.00 -20.33
CA MET A 976 -8.12 55.85 -21.51
C MET A 976 -9.41 55.71 -22.30
N VAL A 977 -10.04 56.85 -22.60
CA VAL A 977 -11.18 56.92 -23.53
C VAL A 977 -10.69 57.50 -24.85
N SER A 978 -10.86 56.72 -25.90
CA SER A 978 -10.59 57.11 -27.28
C SER A 978 -11.93 57.41 -27.96
N LEU A 979 -12.11 58.64 -28.46
CA LEU A 979 -13.37 59.12 -29.05
C LEU A 979 -13.08 59.78 -30.40
N GLN A 980 -13.75 59.33 -31.46
CA GLN A 980 -13.74 59.99 -32.76
C GLN A 980 -15.14 60.50 -33.06
N VAL A 981 -15.32 61.83 -33.10
CA VAL A 981 -16.61 62.46 -33.42
C VAL A 981 -16.63 62.78 -34.91
N GLN A 982 -17.59 62.22 -35.64
CA GLN A 982 -17.71 62.40 -37.09
C GLN A 982 -18.45 63.71 -37.39
N ASP A 983 -19.73 63.76 -37.03
CA ASP A 983 -20.60 64.88 -37.31
C ASP A 983 -21.72 65.04 -36.26
N VAL A 984 -22.34 66.22 -36.32
CA VAL A 984 -23.52 66.55 -35.51
C VAL A 984 -24.59 67.12 -36.43
N VAL A 985 -25.79 66.55 -36.36
CA VAL A 985 -26.91 66.86 -37.26
C VAL A 985 -28.09 67.43 -36.48
N GLY A 986 -28.82 68.38 -37.06
CA GLY A 986 -30.07 68.89 -36.49
C GLY A 986 -29.90 70.00 -35.43
N LEU A 987 -28.76 70.70 -35.42
CA LEU A 987 -28.53 71.85 -34.54
C LEU A 987 -28.97 73.18 -35.18
N GLY A 988 -29.61 74.04 -34.38
CA GLY A 988 -30.09 75.38 -34.79
C GLY A 988 -31.59 75.43 -35.13
N SER A 989 -32.15 76.64 -35.09
CA SER A 989 -33.54 76.93 -35.49
C SER A 989 -33.56 78.16 -36.40
N ALA A 990 -34.64 78.37 -37.15
CA ALA A 990 -34.76 79.50 -38.09
C ALA A 990 -34.56 80.88 -37.43
N GLY A 991 -34.80 81.00 -36.12
CA GLY A 991 -34.60 82.24 -35.34
C GLY A 991 -33.21 82.38 -34.70
N ASP A 992 -32.40 81.32 -34.66
CA ASP A 992 -31.07 81.31 -34.05
C ASP A 992 -30.13 80.32 -34.80
N PRO A 993 -29.62 80.71 -35.99
CA PRO A 993 -28.75 79.87 -36.78
C PRO A 993 -27.41 79.61 -36.07
N VAL A 994 -26.89 78.40 -36.27
CA VAL A 994 -25.62 77.94 -35.71
C VAL A 994 -24.52 78.18 -36.74
N ASP A 995 -23.50 78.95 -36.38
CA ASP A 995 -22.34 79.18 -37.22
C ASP A 995 -21.30 78.09 -36.96
N ALA A 996 -20.80 77.47 -38.03
CA ALA A 996 -19.79 76.41 -37.93
C ALA A 996 -18.45 76.97 -37.42
N ALA A 997 -18.12 78.22 -37.77
CA ALA A 997 -16.85 78.84 -37.38
C ALA A 997 -16.74 79.14 -35.88
N SER A 998 -17.88 79.27 -35.17
CA SER A 998 -17.92 79.54 -33.73
C SER A 998 -18.29 78.31 -32.87
N THR A 999 -18.71 77.20 -33.50
CA THR A 999 -19.18 76.01 -32.76
C THR A 999 -18.04 75.03 -32.51
N ARG A 1000 -17.87 74.63 -31.24
CA ARG A 1000 -16.86 73.67 -30.78
C ARG A 1000 -17.49 72.61 -29.87
N LEU A 1001 -16.82 71.47 -29.77
CA LEU A 1001 -17.13 70.41 -28.81
C LEU A 1001 -16.24 70.58 -27.59
N VAL A 1002 -16.82 70.45 -26.40
CA VAL A 1002 -16.11 70.38 -25.13
C VAL A 1002 -16.34 69.00 -24.53
N ILE A 1003 -15.27 68.22 -24.42
CA ILE A 1003 -15.31 66.83 -23.95
C ILE A 1003 -14.67 66.80 -22.56
N HIS A 1004 -15.40 66.26 -21.59
CA HIS A 1004 -14.86 66.04 -20.25
C HIS A 1004 -15.48 64.79 -19.61
N VAL A 1005 -14.71 64.15 -18.73
CA VAL A 1005 -15.15 62.98 -17.97
C VAL A 1005 -15.58 63.45 -16.58
N ARG A 1006 -16.83 63.19 -16.22
CA ARG A 1006 -17.42 63.63 -14.95
C ARG A 1006 -17.60 62.45 -14.01
N GLY A 1007 -17.09 62.60 -12.80
CA GLY A 1007 -17.32 61.64 -11.72
C GLY A 1007 -18.72 61.78 -11.15
N THR A 1008 -19.29 60.68 -10.66
CA THR A 1008 -20.57 60.66 -9.94
C THR A 1008 -20.47 61.29 -8.54
N GLU A 1009 -19.26 61.40 -7.99
CA GLU A 1009 -19.00 61.98 -6.66
C GLU A 1009 -18.58 63.47 -6.73
N PRO A 1010 -19.24 64.38 -5.99
CA PRO A 1010 -18.85 65.79 -5.96
C PRO A 1010 -17.50 65.97 -5.26
N GLY A 1011 -16.50 66.49 -6.00
CA GLY A 1011 -15.20 66.91 -5.45
C GLY A 1011 -13.97 66.11 -5.89
N ARG A 1012 -14.14 64.95 -6.54
CA ARG A 1012 -13.01 64.15 -7.07
C ARG A 1012 -13.00 64.21 -8.60
N ALA A 1013 -11.93 64.75 -9.19
CA ALA A 1013 -11.79 64.79 -10.65
C ALA A 1013 -11.65 63.36 -11.19
N ALA A 1014 -12.59 62.93 -12.04
CA ALA A 1014 -12.62 61.59 -12.62
C ALA A 1014 -11.77 61.45 -13.90
N GLY A 1015 -11.32 62.57 -14.47
CA GLY A 1015 -10.50 62.62 -15.67
C GLY A 1015 -9.70 63.92 -15.78
N PRO A 1016 -8.93 64.10 -16.86
CA PRO A 1016 -8.13 65.30 -17.11
C PRO A 1016 -9.01 66.53 -17.39
N ALA A 1017 -8.37 67.71 -17.51
CA ALA A 1017 -9.06 68.95 -17.85
C ALA A 1017 -9.84 68.82 -19.18
N PRO A 1018 -10.96 69.56 -19.36
CA PRO A 1018 -11.80 69.48 -20.55
C PRO A 1018 -11.01 69.72 -21.84
N GLN A 1019 -11.17 68.85 -22.83
CA GLN A 1019 -10.60 69.02 -24.16
C GLN A 1019 -11.59 69.74 -25.07
N VAL A 1020 -11.10 70.67 -25.89
CA VAL A 1020 -11.93 71.47 -26.80
C VAL A 1020 -11.56 71.14 -28.25
N SER A 1021 -12.57 70.94 -29.10
CA SER A 1021 -12.37 70.65 -30.52
C SER A 1021 -11.92 71.89 -31.30
N ARG A 1022 -11.41 71.65 -32.52
CA ARG A 1022 -11.35 72.70 -33.54
C ARG A 1022 -12.78 73.12 -33.93
N PRO A 1023 -12.98 74.34 -34.47
CA PRO A 1023 -14.27 74.77 -34.97
C PRO A 1023 -14.82 73.81 -36.02
N ALA A 1024 -16.14 73.64 -36.03
CA ALA A 1024 -16.84 72.81 -37.01
C ALA A 1024 -16.60 73.30 -38.44
N ARG A 1025 -16.66 72.38 -39.40
CA ARG A 1025 -16.66 72.72 -40.84
C ARG A 1025 -18.07 72.57 -41.40
N GLN A 1026 -18.46 73.49 -42.28
CA GLN A 1026 -19.65 73.32 -43.11
C GLN A 1026 -19.38 72.27 -44.21
N PRO A 1027 -20.38 71.43 -44.54
CA PRO A 1027 -20.26 70.46 -45.62
C PRO A 1027 -20.09 71.17 -46.97
N ARG A 1028 -19.26 70.62 -47.87
CA ARG A 1028 -19.11 71.11 -49.25
C ARG A 1028 -20.41 70.88 -50.03
N ALA A 1029 -20.82 71.87 -50.84
CA ALA A 1029 -22.12 71.94 -51.53
C ALA A 1029 -22.33 70.94 -52.70
N GLU A 1030 -21.63 69.81 -52.75
CA GLU A 1030 -21.78 68.79 -53.82
C GLU A 1030 -22.50 67.49 -53.38
N GLU A 1031 -22.97 67.39 -52.13
CA GLU A 1031 -23.79 66.28 -51.66
C GLU A 1031 -25.04 66.79 -50.90
N GLY A 1032 -26.10 67.17 -51.64
CA GLY A 1032 -27.43 67.47 -51.09
C GLY A 1032 -28.07 68.74 -51.65
N GLY A 1033 -29.29 68.63 -52.17
CA GLY A 1033 -30.02 69.64 -52.94
C GLY A 1033 -30.33 70.96 -52.21
N ALA A 1034 -30.59 71.99 -53.02
CA ALA A 1034 -30.55 73.42 -52.70
C ALA A 1034 -31.69 74.01 -51.81
N ASP A 1035 -32.34 73.23 -50.93
CA ASP A 1035 -33.45 73.72 -50.08
C ASP A 1035 -33.18 73.75 -48.56
N ASP A 1036 -32.01 73.30 -48.08
CA ASP A 1036 -31.71 73.23 -46.63
C ASP A 1036 -30.74 74.32 -46.13
N LEU A 1037 -30.80 75.52 -46.70
CA LEU A 1037 -29.83 76.58 -46.41
C LEU A 1037 -30.09 77.41 -45.14
N ASN A 1038 -31.02 77.07 -44.25
CA ASN A 1038 -31.16 77.84 -42.99
C ASN A 1038 -31.77 77.15 -41.76
N VAL A 1039 -32.00 75.84 -41.74
CA VAL A 1039 -32.56 75.17 -40.54
C VAL A 1039 -32.04 73.74 -40.39
N GLY A 1040 -31.09 73.51 -39.46
CA GLY A 1040 -30.64 72.16 -39.08
C GLY A 1040 -29.37 71.64 -39.77
N ALA A 1041 -28.39 72.51 -40.03
CA ALA A 1041 -27.16 72.17 -40.74
C ALA A 1041 -26.34 71.03 -40.08
N ARG A 1042 -25.82 70.12 -40.90
CA ARG A 1042 -24.82 69.11 -40.52
C ARG A 1042 -23.49 69.79 -40.25
N LEU A 1043 -22.93 69.62 -39.05
CA LEU A 1043 -21.63 70.14 -38.65
C LEU A 1043 -20.63 68.99 -38.61
N VAL A 1044 -19.59 69.05 -39.44
CA VAL A 1044 -18.56 68.01 -39.49
C VAL A 1044 -17.38 68.41 -38.62
N PHE A 1045 -16.99 67.53 -37.70
CA PHE A 1045 -15.84 67.74 -36.81
C PHE A 1045 -14.66 66.83 -37.20
N ASP A 1046 -14.94 65.57 -37.57
CA ASP A 1046 -13.97 64.52 -37.93
C ASP A 1046 -12.65 64.61 -37.15
N GLN A 1047 -12.77 64.62 -35.81
CA GLN A 1047 -11.65 64.80 -34.91
C GLN A 1047 -11.58 63.67 -33.89
N HIS A 1048 -10.36 63.20 -33.65
CA HIS A 1048 -10.03 62.19 -32.65
C HIS A 1048 -9.60 62.84 -31.32
N PHE A 1049 -10.09 62.30 -30.21
CA PHE A 1049 -9.83 62.74 -28.85
C PHE A 1049 -9.38 61.55 -28.01
N SER A 1050 -8.25 61.70 -27.34
CA SER A 1050 -7.74 60.74 -26.36
C SER A 1050 -7.80 61.37 -24.97
N VAL A 1051 -8.70 60.86 -24.13
CA VAL A 1051 -8.92 61.35 -22.76
C VAL A 1051 -8.28 60.36 -21.79
N ALA A 1052 -7.14 60.74 -21.23
CA ALA A 1052 -6.43 60.01 -20.18
C ALA A 1052 -5.74 60.99 -19.21
N PRO A 1053 -5.60 60.67 -17.92
CA PRO A 1053 -6.02 59.42 -17.27
C PRO A 1053 -7.47 59.47 -16.77
N VAL A 1054 -8.24 58.40 -17.01
CA VAL A 1054 -9.56 58.19 -16.41
C VAL A 1054 -9.40 57.34 -15.16
N ARG A 1055 -9.95 57.80 -14.03
CA ARG A 1055 -9.68 57.19 -12.72
C ARG A 1055 -10.73 56.18 -12.27
N THR A 1056 -11.93 56.19 -12.85
CA THR A 1056 -13.00 55.28 -12.46
C THR A 1056 -13.83 54.86 -13.66
N THR A 1057 -14.32 53.62 -13.68
CA THR A 1057 -15.28 53.16 -14.70
C THR A 1057 -16.69 53.67 -14.43
N ARG A 1058 -16.98 54.12 -13.21
CA ARG A 1058 -18.28 54.66 -12.81
C ARG A 1058 -18.54 56.09 -13.34
N ALA A 1059 -17.57 56.69 -14.01
CA ALA A 1059 -17.70 58.03 -14.56
C ALA A 1059 -18.56 58.08 -15.85
N GLU A 1060 -19.05 59.27 -16.19
CA GLU A 1060 -19.73 59.54 -17.47
C GLU A 1060 -18.85 60.40 -18.37
N LEU A 1061 -18.79 60.06 -19.65
CA LEU A 1061 -18.21 60.89 -20.71
C LEU A 1061 -19.26 61.90 -21.16
N ARG A 1062 -18.96 63.19 -21.02
CA ARG A 1062 -19.86 64.27 -21.41
C ARG A 1062 -19.30 65.04 -22.59
N ILE A 1063 -20.09 65.12 -23.66
CA ILE A 1063 -19.76 65.83 -24.90
C ILE A 1063 -20.72 67.01 -25.01
N GLU A 1064 -20.21 68.23 -24.86
CA GLU A 1064 -21.02 69.45 -24.94
C GLU A 1064 -20.75 70.17 -26.26
N VAL A 1065 -21.81 70.61 -26.94
CA VAL A 1065 -21.71 71.46 -28.12
C VAL A 1065 -21.88 72.91 -27.67
N VAL A 1066 -20.84 73.72 -27.84
CA VAL A 1066 -20.78 75.11 -27.36
C VAL A 1066 -20.57 76.05 -28.54
N ASP A 1067 -21.31 77.16 -28.55
CA ASP A 1067 -21.13 78.26 -29.48
C ASP A 1067 -20.31 79.36 -28.77
N ASP A 1068 -19.01 79.45 -29.09
CA ASP A 1068 -18.06 80.35 -28.42
C ASP A 1068 -18.41 81.83 -28.63
N ALA A 1069 -18.98 82.19 -29.78
CA ALA A 1069 -19.35 83.57 -30.10
C ALA A 1069 -20.52 84.06 -29.25
N LYS A 1070 -21.50 83.19 -28.99
CA LYS A 1070 -22.69 83.49 -28.17
C LYS A 1070 -22.52 83.09 -26.70
N LYS A 1071 -21.40 82.45 -26.33
CA LYS A 1071 -21.13 81.84 -25.02
C LYS A 1071 -22.29 80.96 -24.54
N LEU A 1072 -22.92 80.22 -25.47
CA LEU A 1072 -24.14 79.46 -25.22
C LEU A 1072 -23.90 77.97 -25.47
N ARG A 1073 -24.33 77.12 -24.53
CA ARG A 1073 -24.35 75.67 -24.70
C ARG A 1073 -25.56 75.28 -25.53
N ARG A 1074 -25.31 74.72 -26.72
CA ARG A 1074 -26.37 74.35 -27.67
C ARG A 1074 -26.99 72.98 -27.38
N GLY A 1075 -26.22 72.06 -26.82
CA GLY A 1075 -26.69 70.74 -26.43
C GLY A 1075 -25.59 69.90 -25.80
N PHE A 1076 -25.93 68.73 -25.25
CA PHE A 1076 -24.94 67.77 -24.76
C PHE A 1076 -25.40 66.33 -24.83
N ALA A 1077 -24.45 65.43 -24.97
CA ALA A 1077 -24.62 64.00 -24.77
C ALA A 1077 -23.85 63.55 -23.53
N ALA A 1078 -24.41 62.62 -22.77
CA ALA A 1078 -23.75 61.96 -21.65
C ALA A 1078 -23.76 60.45 -21.90
N LEU A 1079 -22.60 59.81 -21.76
CA LEU A 1079 -22.41 58.38 -21.99
C LEU A 1079 -21.72 57.76 -20.77
N PRO A 1080 -22.37 56.86 -20.02
CA PRO A 1080 -21.72 56.15 -18.93
C PRO A 1080 -20.64 55.21 -19.48
N LEU A 1081 -19.42 55.27 -18.92
CA LEU A 1081 -18.29 54.47 -19.40
C LEU A 1081 -18.50 52.94 -19.37
N PRO A 1082 -19.27 52.34 -18.42
CA PRO A 1082 -19.54 50.91 -18.43
C PRO A 1082 -20.34 50.46 -19.66
N ALA A 1083 -21.07 51.36 -20.32
CA ALA A 1083 -21.84 51.03 -21.52
C ALA A 1083 -20.97 50.76 -22.75
N LEU A 1084 -19.67 51.13 -22.74
CA LEU A 1084 -18.74 50.89 -23.84
C LEU A 1084 -18.20 49.45 -23.90
N GLY A 1085 -18.48 48.60 -22.90
CA GLY A 1085 -18.18 47.16 -22.92
C GLY A 1085 -16.68 46.80 -23.01
N ASP A 1086 -16.40 45.61 -23.55
CA ASP A 1086 -15.12 44.85 -23.56
C ASP A 1086 -13.94 45.51 -24.31
N GLN A 1087 -13.72 46.81 -24.15
CA GLN A 1087 -12.62 47.55 -24.77
C GLN A 1087 -12.61 47.48 -26.31
N LYS A 1088 -13.75 47.14 -26.93
CA LYS A 1088 -13.94 47.16 -28.38
C LYS A 1088 -14.39 48.55 -28.84
N GLN A 1089 -14.05 48.92 -30.07
CA GLN A 1089 -14.51 50.17 -30.67
C GLN A 1089 -16.01 50.06 -31.00
N GLN A 1090 -16.82 50.94 -30.43
CA GLN A 1090 -18.28 50.95 -30.62
C GLN A 1090 -18.72 52.21 -31.39
N ALA A 1091 -19.56 52.04 -32.40
CA ALA A 1091 -20.23 53.16 -33.08
C ALA A 1091 -21.46 53.60 -32.27
N LEU A 1092 -21.59 54.91 -32.07
CA LEU A 1092 -22.57 55.55 -31.20
C LEU A 1092 -23.30 56.68 -31.94
N ASP A 1093 -24.62 56.63 -31.91
CA ASP A 1093 -25.51 57.71 -32.34
C ASP A 1093 -26.20 58.30 -31.09
N LEU A 1094 -25.66 59.40 -30.56
CA LEU A 1094 -26.08 59.99 -29.30
C LEU A 1094 -27.05 61.16 -29.52
N GLU A 1095 -28.22 61.13 -28.89
CA GLU A 1095 -29.14 62.26 -28.90
C GLU A 1095 -28.65 63.40 -27.98
N LEU A 1096 -28.67 64.64 -28.48
CA LEU A 1096 -28.22 65.82 -27.74
C LEU A 1096 -29.34 66.45 -26.92
N ALA A 1097 -29.20 66.40 -25.59
CA ALA A 1097 -30.07 67.09 -24.66
C ALA A 1097 -29.84 68.62 -24.71
N ARG A 1098 -30.90 69.39 -24.94
CA ARG A 1098 -30.85 70.86 -25.00
C ARG A 1098 -31.14 71.50 -23.63
N PRO A 1099 -30.37 72.52 -23.21
CA PRO A 1099 -30.67 73.26 -21.99
C PRO A 1099 -31.95 74.09 -22.17
N GLY A 1100 -33.05 73.73 -21.50
CA GLY A 1100 -34.28 74.53 -21.44
C GLY A 1100 -35.55 73.95 -22.06
N GLY A 1101 -35.58 72.68 -22.51
CA GLY A 1101 -36.81 71.94 -22.80
C GLY A 1101 -37.69 72.46 -23.96
N GLN A 1102 -37.18 73.32 -24.85
CA GLN A 1102 -37.95 73.85 -25.99
C GLN A 1102 -37.96 72.89 -27.18
N GLY A 1103 -39.17 72.51 -27.62
CA GLY A 1103 -39.44 71.53 -28.68
C GLY A 1103 -38.98 71.95 -30.08
N GLY A 1104 -37.78 71.54 -30.47
CA GLY A 1104 -37.30 71.55 -31.86
C GLY A 1104 -36.90 70.15 -32.31
N ARG A 1105 -36.57 69.96 -33.60
CA ARG A 1105 -36.13 68.66 -34.15
C ARG A 1105 -35.00 68.04 -33.30
N PRO A 1106 -35.01 66.72 -33.03
CA PRO A 1106 -33.95 66.05 -32.26
C PRO A 1106 -32.61 66.21 -32.99
N ALA A 1107 -31.56 66.48 -32.22
CA ALA A 1107 -30.20 66.63 -32.73
C ALA A 1107 -29.39 65.40 -32.34
N PHE A 1108 -28.63 64.84 -33.26
CA PHE A 1108 -27.85 63.63 -33.06
C PHE A 1108 -26.36 63.90 -33.28
N LEU A 1109 -25.52 63.28 -32.46
CA LEU A 1109 -24.07 63.28 -32.55
C LEU A 1109 -23.61 61.86 -32.89
N ARG A 1110 -22.91 61.71 -34.01
CA ARG A 1110 -22.33 60.43 -34.41
C ARG A 1110 -20.86 60.36 -34.02
N ALA A 1111 -20.50 59.33 -33.26
CA ALA A 1111 -19.13 59.12 -32.81
C ALA A 1111 -18.78 57.64 -32.70
N THR A 1112 -17.51 57.31 -32.79
CA THR A 1112 -17.02 55.99 -32.34
C THR A 1112 -16.20 56.17 -31.08
N ALA A 1113 -16.46 55.36 -30.06
CA ALA A 1113 -15.74 55.42 -28.79
C ALA A 1113 -15.21 54.05 -28.37
N GLN A 1114 -14.09 54.06 -27.67
CA GLN A 1114 -13.46 52.88 -27.06
C GLN A 1114 -12.94 53.28 -25.68
N PHE A 1115 -13.24 52.47 -24.66
CA PHE A 1115 -12.72 52.68 -23.32
C PHE A 1115 -11.79 51.54 -22.93
N GLN A 1116 -10.51 51.86 -22.74
CA GLN A 1116 -9.49 50.93 -22.28
C GLN A 1116 -9.27 51.16 -20.79
N TYR A 1117 -9.50 50.14 -19.97
CA TYR A 1117 -9.45 50.26 -18.50
C TYR A 1117 -8.52 49.24 -17.83
N SER A 1118 -8.13 48.16 -18.51
CA SER A 1118 -7.14 47.18 -18.05
C SER A 1118 -6.74 46.21 -19.17
N LYS A 1119 -5.46 45.91 -19.32
CA LYS A 1119 -4.98 44.81 -20.17
C LYS A 1119 -5.20 43.43 -19.53
N VAL A 1120 -5.20 43.35 -18.19
CA VAL A 1120 -5.31 42.09 -17.43
C VAL A 1120 -6.70 41.44 -17.53
N VAL A 1121 -7.77 42.23 -17.41
CA VAL A 1121 -9.16 41.71 -17.43
C VAL A 1121 -9.53 40.94 -18.71
N PRO A 1122 -9.30 41.45 -19.94
CA PRO A 1122 -9.65 40.72 -21.16
C PRO A 1122 -8.82 39.45 -21.32
N ILE A 1123 -7.54 39.46 -20.95
CA ILE A 1123 -6.68 38.27 -21.00
C ILE A 1123 -7.19 37.20 -20.02
N LYS A 1124 -7.61 37.60 -18.80
CA LYS A 1124 -8.20 36.68 -17.82
C LYS A 1124 -9.47 36.02 -18.36
N ALA A 1125 -10.35 36.79 -19.01
CA ALA A 1125 -11.56 36.27 -19.65
C ALA A 1125 -11.23 35.25 -20.76
N GLU A 1126 -10.22 35.54 -21.57
CA GLU A 1126 -9.78 34.66 -22.65
C GLU A 1126 -9.16 33.34 -22.12
N ILE A 1127 -8.39 33.42 -21.03
CA ILE A 1127 -7.88 32.24 -20.31
C ILE A 1127 -9.04 31.41 -19.78
N THR A 1128 -10.05 32.02 -19.15
CA THR A 1128 -11.19 31.27 -18.61
C THR A 1128 -11.98 30.54 -19.72
N ALA A 1129 -12.16 31.18 -20.88
CA ALA A 1129 -12.80 30.55 -22.03
C ALA A 1129 -11.97 29.38 -22.57
N LYS A 1130 -10.64 29.53 -22.66
CA LYS A 1130 -9.73 28.46 -23.09
C LYS A 1130 -9.64 27.29 -22.10
N LEU A 1131 -9.70 27.56 -20.80
CA LEU A 1131 -9.78 26.52 -19.78
C LEU A 1131 -11.10 25.75 -19.83
N GLU A 1132 -12.19 26.40 -20.26
CA GLU A 1132 -13.46 25.72 -20.53
C GLU A 1132 -13.36 24.82 -21.76
N GLU A 1133 -12.77 25.31 -22.86
CA GLU A 1133 -12.48 24.51 -24.07
C GLU A 1133 -11.62 23.27 -23.73
N GLN A 1134 -10.56 23.45 -22.94
CA GLN A 1134 -9.69 22.35 -22.49
C GLN A 1134 -10.44 21.30 -21.68
N ARG A 1135 -11.37 21.72 -20.80
CA ARG A 1135 -12.21 20.81 -20.01
C ARG A 1135 -13.15 19.98 -20.87
N ARG A 1136 -13.78 20.59 -21.89
CA ARG A 1136 -14.64 19.87 -22.85
C ARG A 1136 -13.82 18.84 -23.65
N LEU A 1137 -12.65 19.25 -24.17
CA LEU A 1137 -11.73 18.35 -24.88
C LEU A 1137 -11.29 17.16 -24.03
N HIS A 1138 -10.92 17.37 -22.76
CA HIS A 1138 -10.47 16.30 -21.88
C HIS A 1138 -11.59 15.28 -21.61
N ARG A 1139 -12.82 15.75 -21.37
CA ARG A 1139 -13.99 14.87 -21.20
C ARG A 1139 -14.25 14.02 -22.42
N ASP A 1140 -14.25 14.62 -23.61
CA ASP A 1140 -14.54 13.88 -24.85
C ASP A 1140 -13.42 12.90 -25.24
N VAL A 1141 -12.16 13.25 -24.96
CA VAL A 1141 -11.04 12.30 -25.07
C VAL A 1141 -11.25 11.12 -24.12
N THR A 1142 -11.64 11.37 -22.86
CA THR A 1142 -11.92 10.32 -21.89
C THR A 1142 -13.14 9.49 -22.30
N ASN A 1143 -14.22 10.11 -22.81
CA ASN A 1143 -15.41 9.40 -23.29
C ASN A 1143 -15.07 8.45 -24.43
N LEU A 1144 -14.33 8.91 -25.45
CA LEU A 1144 -13.88 8.04 -26.55
C LEU A 1144 -12.92 6.94 -26.09
N GLN A 1145 -12.06 7.20 -25.10
CA GLN A 1145 -11.19 6.17 -24.52
C GLN A 1145 -11.96 5.07 -23.76
N ILE A 1146 -13.10 5.43 -23.18
CA ILE A 1146 -13.99 4.51 -22.43
C ILE A 1146 -14.99 3.81 -23.37
N GLY A 1147 -15.06 4.20 -24.64
CA GLY A 1147 -16.04 3.70 -25.61
C GLY A 1147 -17.45 4.27 -25.39
N ARG A 1148 -17.54 5.50 -24.85
CA ARG A 1148 -18.77 6.30 -24.77
C ARG A 1148 -18.80 7.34 -25.89
N ASP A 1149 -20.01 7.76 -26.25
CA ASP A 1149 -20.22 8.81 -27.23
C ASP A 1149 -19.67 10.16 -26.75
N VAL A 1150 -19.30 11.02 -27.71
CA VAL A 1150 -18.76 12.37 -27.48
C VAL A 1150 -19.91 13.26 -27.00
N GLU A 1151 -19.71 13.97 -25.89
CA GLU A 1151 -20.77 14.80 -25.28
C GLU A 1151 -20.94 16.13 -26.04
N TYR A 1152 -19.83 16.69 -26.52
CA TYR A 1152 -19.81 17.95 -27.28
C TYR A 1152 -19.53 17.70 -28.78
N GLU A 1153 -20.21 16.73 -29.40
CA GLU A 1153 -19.94 16.33 -30.79
C GLU A 1153 -20.13 17.47 -31.81
N ASP A 1154 -21.03 18.43 -31.53
CA ASP A 1154 -21.30 19.58 -32.41
C ASP A 1154 -20.26 20.71 -32.29
N ASP A 1155 -19.45 20.72 -31.23
CA ASP A 1155 -18.36 21.70 -31.06
C ASP A 1155 -17.11 21.30 -31.89
N TRP A 1156 -17.06 20.07 -32.42
CA TRP A 1156 -15.89 19.48 -33.05
C TRP A 1156 -16.09 19.08 -34.52
N ASP A 1157 -15.23 19.60 -35.39
CA ASP A 1157 -15.20 19.22 -36.81
C ASP A 1157 -14.44 17.89 -37.03
N PHE A 1158 -15.10 16.76 -36.77
CA PHE A 1158 -14.48 15.45 -36.96
C PHE A 1158 -14.16 15.14 -38.44
N PRO A 1159 -13.02 14.51 -38.75
CA PRO A 1159 -12.57 14.23 -40.13
C PRO A 1159 -13.54 13.36 -40.95
N ASP A 1160 -14.34 12.54 -40.27
CA ASP A 1160 -15.30 11.63 -40.88
C ASP A 1160 -16.61 12.31 -41.31
N ARG A 1161 -16.89 13.56 -40.88
CA ARG A 1161 -17.95 14.39 -41.49
C ARG A 1161 -17.58 14.85 -42.91
N GLN A 1162 -16.31 15.20 -43.15
CA GLN A 1162 -15.84 15.70 -44.46
C GLN A 1162 -15.99 14.66 -45.59
N GLY A 1163 -15.79 13.37 -45.31
CA GLY A 1163 -15.92 12.30 -46.32
C GLY A 1163 -17.35 12.00 -46.78
N THR A 1164 -18.37 12.53 -46.10
CA THR A 1164 -19.79 12.35 -46.50
C THR A 1164 -20.34 13.51 -47.31
N GLU A 1165 -19.69 14.68 -47.28
CA GLU A 1165 -20.02 15.82 -48.14
C GLU A 1165 -19.40 15.64 -49.54
N ASP A 1166 -18.15 15.17 -49.61
CA ASP A 1166 -17.49 14.83 -50.89
C ASP A 1166 -18.20 13.68 -51.64
N ALA A 1167 -18.86 12.77 -50.90
CA ALA A 1167 -19.68 11.70 -51.48
C ALA A 1167 -21.07 12.19 -51.94
N LYS A 1168 -21.61 13.25 -51.34
CA LYS A 1168 -22.86 13.88 -51.78
C LYS A 1168 -22.67 14.78 -52.99
N GLU A 1169 -21.52 15.46 -53.12
CA GLU A 1169 -21.19 16.21 -54.34
C GLU A 1169 -20.88 15.30 -55.54
N ALA A 1170 -20.49 14.04 -55.31
CA ALA A 1170 -20.26 13.07 -56.37
C ALA A 1170 -21.53 12.32 -56.86
N ASP A 1171 -22.59 12.26 -56.04
CA ASP A 1171 -23.86 11.59 -56.37
C ASP A 1171 -24.87 12.50 -57.08
N ASP A 1172 -24.64 13.82 -57.14
CA ASP A 1172 -25.53 14.77 -57.84
C ASP A 1172 -25.19 14.97 -59.33
N ASP A 1173 -24.12 14.34 -59.85
CA ASP A 1173 -23.63 14.57 -61.23
C ASP A 1173 -23.65 13.34 -62.16
N ASP A 1174 -24.25 12.20 -61.77
CA ASP A 1174 -24.31 11.01 -62.66
C ASP A 1174 -25.63 10.21 -62.60
N GLY A 1175 -26.43 10.33 -63.68
CA GLY A 1175 -27.37 9.30 -64.13
C GLY A 1175 -28.83 9.45 -63.68
N GLY A 1176 -29.79 9.90 -64.49
CA GLY A 1176 -29.78 9.87 -65.94
C GLY A 1176 -30.02 8.47 -66.53
N GLY A 1177 -31.06 7.75 -66.10
CA GLY A 1177 -31.81 6.84 -66.98
C GLY A 1177 -31.48 5.34 -66.99
N ALA A 1178 -32.57 4.58 -67.21
CA ALA A 1178 -32.71 3.14 -67.47
C ALA A 1178 -32.54 2.21 -66.24
N GLY A 1179 -33.50 1.37 -65.83
CA GLY A 1179 -34.67 0.82 -66.51
C GLY A 1179 -34.45 -0.66 -66.86
N ALA A 1180 -34.52 -1.54 -65.84
CA ALA A 1180 -34.87 -2.96 -65.94
C ALA A 1180 -35.08 -3.53 -64.53
#